data_AF-A0A945X0A0-F1
#
_entry.id   AF-A0A945X0A0-F1
#
_cell.length_a   1.000
_cell.length_b   1.000
_cell.length_c   1.000
_cell.angle_alpha   90.00
_cell.angle_beta   90.00
_cell.angle_gamma   90.00
#
_symmetry.space_group_name_H-M   'P 1'
#
loop_
_entity.id
_entity.type
_entity.pdbx_description
1 polymer ?
#
loop_
_entity_poly.entity_id
_entity_poly.type
_entity_poly.pdbx_seq_one_letter_code
_entity_poly.pdbx_strand_id
1 'polypeptide(L)'
;MSKRSQVVCMVASGIVGAVLVVGCQSRQAFLVRDVQPALEPTAESEGWVSTGGTVNCVPASAGPLPAESYQPSLPSGGIRLGVPVLGDVPHLGRLFGTGSRARGTSGAQRPDEVLVVEKREGGTSELEDTAHMTAKIGDEEKEVPLPLKHTDVKAQISAFVATVDVTQQYHNPFAEKIEAVYVFPLPENAAVTDFIMVIGERRIRGIIREREEAQRIYQEARRQGYRASLLTQERPNIFTQRVANIEPGHDIDVQLTYFHTLHQVGSEYEFVFPTVVGPRFNPPGSTDGVGAVAHGADGTSGQSTEVTYLKPGTFSSHDLSLTVDIEAGMPIHDVRSPTHVFAASELSPTQTRLVLAPNDRIPNRDIVIRYRLAENEPKGTVLTHADGEENTFALLIEPPKSEKKLPRAPREMVFVVDCSGSMNGWPLAKAKEAMVRCLKSLGKDDTFQIIRFSSNASKLGADPVPATAENVRRGVRYLKHLKGGGGTMMIEGIKAALDFAHDPRRVRIVSFMTDGFIGNESEILGAIQERLGSSRIFSFGVGSSVNRYLLTSMARFGQGEAEIITLDESPSRAVDRFYAKAARPALRDVRIHWGGMDVRDVYPRRIPHLYVGKPVVVVGRYRGRLPERIEVSGMLGDRRVSFAVAAGGGREQNHPGIAGVWARRKLQALADEEIVMGSNELRSVMIKTSVESSVLCGYTAFVAVDSTERTAGDHGTTVKVPVPVPHGVRYETTVQGR
;
A
#
# COMPACT_ATOMS: atom_id res chain seq x y z
N MET A 1 67.18 -27.84 -20.48
CA MET A 1 66.56 -26.50 -20.31
C MET A 1 65.57 -26.63 -19.15
N SER A 2 65.73 -25.96 -18.00
CA SER A 2 65.39 -24.55 -17.71
C SER A 2 63.87 -24.31 -17.76
N LYS A 3 63.12 -23.95 -16.70
CA LYS A 3 63.34 -23.66 -15.23
C LYS A 3 62.06 -24.14 -14.48
N ARG A 4 62.00 -24.52 -13.18
CA ARG A 4 62.29 -23.81 -11.88
C ARG A 4 61.47 -22.53 -11.69
N SER A 5 60.89 -22.19 -10.54
CA SER A 5 60.92 -22.72 -9.14
C SER A 5 59.48 -22.80 -8.59
N GLN A 6 59.06 -23.62 -7.61
CA GLN A 6 59.59 -24.02 -6.29
C GLN A 6 59.47 -22.93 -5.20
N VAL A 7 58.76 -23.25 -4.11
CA VAL A 7 58.45 -22.40 -2.94
C VAL A 7 59.02 -23.06 -1.67
N VAL A 8 59.62 -22.28 -0.76
CA VAL A 8 60.18 -22.75 0.53
C VAL A 8 59.99 -21.68 1.63
N CYS A 9 59.91 -22.15 2.88
CA CYS A 9 59.82 -21.52 4.22
C CYS A 9 60.67 -20.21 4.44
N MET A 10 60.46 -19.38 5.47
CA MET A 10 60.41 -19.72 6.92
C MET A 10 59.67 -18.75 7.88
N VAL A 11 59.46 -19.29 9.08
CA VAL A 11 58.97 -18.75 10.37
C VAL A 11 59.81 -17.59 10.95
N ALA A 12 59.18 -16.61 11.65
CA ALA A 12 59.68 -16.05 12.95
C ALA A 12 58.72 -15.04 13.66
N SER A 13 58.17 -15.46 14.80
CA SER A 13 58.04 -14.75 16.10
C SER A 13 57.77 -13.23 16.23
N GLY A 14 56.60 -12.89 16.78
CA GLY A 14 56.49 -12.38 18.16
C GLY A 14 56.33 -10.88 18.45
N ILE A 15 55.37 -10.55 19.35
CA ILE A 15 55.50 -9.62 20.50
C ILE A 15 54.26 -9.79 21.41
N VAL A 16 54.42 -9.60 22.73
CA VAL A 16 53.34 -9.65 23.73
C VAL A 16 53.07 -8.25 24.26
N GLY A 17 51.80 -7.87 24.39
CA GLY A 17 51.38 -6.59 24.97
C GLY A 17 50.10 -6.73 25.79
N ALA A 18 50.24 -6.97 27.09
CA ALA A 18 49.12 -6.96 28.02
C ALA A 18 48.94 -5.54 28.60
N VAL A 19 47.72 -5.01 28.59
CA VAL A 19 47.37 -3.77 29.29
C VAL A 19 46.44 -4.11 30.44
N LEU A 20 46.90 -3.81 31.65
CA LEU A 20 46.16 -3.98 32.90
C LEU A 20 45.31 -2.72 33.16
N VAL A 21 44.02 -2.86 33.42
CA VAL A 21 43.18 -1.77 33.95
C VAL A 21 42.57 -2.21 35.27
N VAL A 22 42.91 -1.47 36.34
CA VAL A 22 42.54 -1.81 37.72
C VAL A 22 41.18 -1.19 38.06
N GLY A 23 40.13 -2.01 38.10
CA GLY A 23 38.82 -1.61 38.61
C GLY A 23 38.78 -1.65 40.14
N CYS A 24 39.04 -0.52 40.81
CA CYS A 24 38.90 -0.40 42.26
C CYS A 24 37.42 -0.22 42.66
N GLN A 25 36.99 -0.87 43.74
CA GLN A 25 35.60 -0.84 44.21
C GLN A 25 35.30 0.42 45.04
N SER A 26 34.09 0.96 44.89
CA SER A 26 33.36 1.54 46.02
C SER A 26 31.91 1.00 45.99
N ARG A 27 31.32 0.80 47.17
CA ARG A 27 30.03 0.12 47.33
C ARG A 27 28.96 1.10 47.80
N GLN A 28 27.74 0.92 47.33
CA GLN A 28 26.58 0.66 48.20
C GLN A 28 25.48 -0.06 47.40
N ALA A 29 24.59 -0.77 48.09
CA ALA A 29 23.70 -1.75 47.47
C ALA A 29 22.41 -1.96 48.28
N PHE A 30 21.33 -2.33 47.59
CA PHE A 30 20.23 -3.22 48.02
C PHE A 30 19.64 -3.83 46.72
N LEU A 31 19.61 -5.16 46.47
CA LEU A 31 18.72 -6.20 47.04
C LEU A 31 17.23 -5.87 46.76
N VAL A 32 16.37 -6.70 46.16
CA VAL A 32 16.16 -8.19 46.10
C VAL A 32 15.40 -8.51 44.78
N ARG A 33 15.53 -9.61 43.99
CA ARG A 33 16.37 -10.84 43.92
C ARG A 33 16.23 -11.46 42.50
N ASP A 34 17.12 -12.39 42.14
CA ASP A 34 16.93 -13.41 41.07
C ASP A 34 16.76 -14.82 41.65
N VAL A 35 16.23 -15.77 40.85
CA VAL A 35 16.72 -17.17 40.74
C VAL A 35 16.55 -17.66 39.28
N GLN A 36 17.61 -18.21 38.69
CA GLN A 36 17.61 -18.92 37.40
C GLN A 36 17.99 -20.42 37.57
N PRO A 37 17.80 -21.29 36.55
CA PRO A 37 17.83 -22.75 36.71
C PRO A 37 19.18 -23.44 36.44
N ALA A 38 19.30 -24.66 36.98
CA ALA A 38 20.31 -25.70 36.73
C ALA A 38 19.75 -27.03 37.29
N LEU A 39 20.11 -28.26 36.89
CA LEU A 39 20.92 -28.83 35.79
C LEU A 39 20.48 -30.31 35.62
N GLU A 40 20.77 -30.98 34.48
CA GLU A 40 20.60 -32.45 34.36
C GLU A 40 21.73 -33.22 35.08
N PRO A 41 21.55 -34.52 35.41
CA PRO A 41 22.10 -35.55 34.51
C PRO A 41 21.39 -36.93 34.45
N THR A 42 21.54 -37.58 33.28
CA THR A 42 21.72 -39.05 33.02
C THR A 42 20.81 -40.13 33.62
N ALA A 43 20.05 -40.78 32.72
CA ALA A 43 20.10 -42.22 32.36
C ALA A 43 19.62 -43.38 33.29
N GLU A 44 18.83 -44.27 32.67
CA GLU A 44 18.72 -45.73 32.83
C GLU A 44 18.44 -46.41 34.20
N SER A 45 17.28 -47.07 34.30
CA SER A 45 17.17 -48.54 34.53
C SER A 45 15.69 -49.01 34.48
N GLU A 46 15.47 -50.32 34.61
CA GLU A 46 14.23 -51.02 34.23
C GLU A 46 13.26 -51.29 35.40
N GLY A 47 11.96 -51.49 35.11
CA GLY A 47 11.30 -52.71 35.56
C GLY A 47 10.07 -52.66 36.49
N TRP A 48 9.15 -53.59 36.19
CA TRP A 48 8.26 -54.33 37.10
C TRP A 48 7.02 -53.68 37.78
N VAL A 49 5.89 -53.85 37.08
CA VAL A 49 4.70 -54.64 37.53
C VAL A 49 3.82 -54.15 38.71
N SER A 50 2.60 -53.77 38.31
CA SER A 50 1.29 -53.78 39.00
C SER A 50 1.12 -54.11 40.50
N THR A 51 0.36 -53.24 41.18
CA THR A 51 -1.00 -53.50 41.72
C THR A 51 -1.72 -52.13 41.79
N GLY A 52 -3.04 -51.95 41.85
CA GLY A 52 -4.18 -52.87 41.97
C GLY A 52 -5.27 -52.20 42.81
N GLY A 53 -6.26 -51.51 42.19
CA GLY A 53 -7.28 -50.77 42.95
C GLY A 53 -8.33 -50.08 42.07
N THR A 54 -9.56 -50.62 42.07
CA THR A 54 -10.72 -50.11 41.31
C THR A 54 -11.70 -49.34 42.20
N VAL A 55 -12.15 -48.16 41.77
CA VAL A 55 -13.47 -47.59 42.13
C VAL A 55 -14.09 -46.93 40.89
N ASN A 56 -15.42 -46.96 40.80
CA ASN A 56 -16.20 -46.68 39.59
C ASN A 56 -16.84 -45.27 39.54
N CYS A 57 -16.82 -44.69 38.33
CA CYS A 57 -17.97 -44.13 37.59
C CYS A 57 -18.68 -42.79 37.94
N VAL A 58 -18.33 -41.74 37.16
CA VAL A 58 -19.18 -40.86 36.28
C VAL A 58 -20.39 -40.04 36.90
N PRO A 59 -21.20 -39.21 36.17
CA PRO A 59 -21.35 -37.79 36.59
C PRO A 59 -22.79 -37.19 36.64
N ALA A 60 -22.89 -35.92 37.08
CA ALA A 60 -23.94 -34.95 36.75
C ALA A 60 -23.33 -33.52 36.82
N SER A 61 -23.59 -32.49 35.99
CA SER A 61 -24.71 -32.05 35.14
C SER A 61 -25.80 -31.21 35.83
N ALA A 62 -25.67 -29.88 35.78
CA ALA A 62 -26.74 -28.91 36.08
C ALA A 62 -26.51 -27.56 35.34
N GLY A 63 -27.57 -26.76 35.20
CA GLY A 63 -27.61 -25.48 34.47
C GLY A 63 -27.56 -24.20 35.34
N PRO A 64 -27.86 -23.02 34.77
CA PRO A 64 -27.39 -21.72 35.31
C PRO A 64 -28.48 -20.78 35.88
N LEU A 65 -28.04 -19.56 36.28
CA LEU A 65 -28.79 -18.34 36.68
C LEU A 65 -29.26 -18.29 38.16
N PRO A 66 -29.54 -17.09 38.74
CA PRO A 66 -29.58 -15.75 38.15
C PRO A 66 -28.52 -14.76 38.72
N ALA A 67 -28.67 -13.47 38.41
CA ALA A 67 -27.84 -12.37 38.88
C ALA A 67 -28.57 -11.51 39.93
N GLU A 68 -27.81 -10.80 40.77
CA GLU A 68 -28.35 -9.79 41.69
C GLU A 68 -27.35 -8.63 41.89
N SER A 69 -27.83 -7.49 42.41
CA SER A 69 -27.16 -6.19 42.36
C SER A 69 -26.42 -5.80 43.64
N TYR A 70 -25.32 -5.05 43.53
CA TYR A 70 -24.83 -4.22 44.64
C TYR A 70 -24.06 -2.97 44.19
N GLN A 71 -24.29 -1.84 44.88
CA GLN A 71 -23.47 -0.61 44.82
C GLN A 71 -22.67 -0.46 46.12
N PRO A 72 -21.55 0.26 46.10
CA PRO A 72 -21.33 1.21 47.20
C PRO A 72 -20.76 2.58 46.80
N SER A 73 -21.43 3.62 47.29
CA SER A 73 -20.96 4.93 47.78
C SER A 73 -19.55 5.47 47.45
N LEU A 74 -19.53 6.73 47.03
CA LEU A 74 -18.41 7.69 47.12
C LEU A 74 -17.85 7.87 48.55
N PRO A 75 -16.63 8.42 48.66
CA PRO A 75 -16.39 9.53 49.58
C PRO A 75 -16.01 10.84 48.86
N SER A 76 -16.20 11.96 49.54
CA SER A 76 -16.05 13.32 49.01
C SER A 76 -14.65 13.93 49.24
N GLY A 77 -14.14 14.68 48.24
CA GLY A 77 -13.01 15.59 48.40
C GLY A 77 -12.93 16.55 47.21
N GLY A 78 -13.17 17.85 47.45
CA GLY A 78 -13.30 18.85 46.38
C GLY A 78 -12.24 19.95 46.43
N ILE A 79 -11.81 20.42 45.27
CA ILE A 79 -11.01 21.64 45.10
C ILE A 79 -11.69 22.51 44.03
N ARG A 80 -11.73 23.84 44.25
CA ARG A 80 -12.28 24.82 43.31
C ARG A 80 -11.21 25.28 42.32
N LEU A 81 -11.58 25.46 41.05
CA LEU A 81 -10.96 26.45 40.16
C LEU A 81 -12.07 27.27 39.51
N GLY A 82 -11.81 28.57 39.32
CA GLY A 82 -12.83 29.56 38.92
C GLY A 82 -12.87 29.80 37.41
N VAL A 83 -14.06 30.14 36.91
CA VAL A 83 -14.27 30.59 35.52
C VAL A 83 -14.32 32.11 35.49
N PRO A 84 -13.47 32.80 34.69
CA PRO A 84 -13.65 34.22 34.40
C PRO A 84 -14.78 34.43 33.38
N VAL A 85 -15.68 35.36 33.66
CA VAL A 85 -16.72 35.80 32.72
C VAL A 85 -16.22 37.02 31.94
N LEU A 86 -16.45 37.04 30.63
CA LEU A 86 -16.36 38.21 29.74
C LEU A 86 -17.59 38.18 28.84
N GLY A 87 -18.20 39.35 28.57
CA GLY A 87 -19.55 39.44 28.02
C GLY A 87 -19.74 40.44 26.88
N ASP A 88 -20.93 40.36 26.30
CA ASP A 88 -21.71 41.35 25.52
C ASP A 88 -21.00 42.36 24.60
N VAL A 89 -21.22 42.19 23.29
CA VAL A 89 -21.22 43.26 22.28
C VAL A 89 -22.46 43.05 21.36
N PRO A 90 -23.26 44.09 21.01
CA PRO A 90 -24.64 43.90 20.52
C PRO A 90 -24.85 43.91 18.99
N HIS A 91 -26.12 43.73 18.59
CA HIS A 91 -26.62 43.54 17.21
C HIS A 91 -26.46 44.70 16.22
N LEU A 92 -26.31 44.35 14.94
CA LEU A 92 -26.86 44.99 13.72
C LEU A 92 -26.63 44.00 12.54
N GLY A 93 -27.42 43.92 11.46
CA GLY A 93 -28.71 44.50 11.11
C GLY A 93 -29.08 44.09 9.66
N ARG A 94 -30.27 43.52 9.42
CA ARG A 94 -30.68 43.09 8.06
C ARG A 94 -31.09 44.28 7.18
N LEU A 95 -30.69 44.26 5.90
CA LEU A 95 -31.41 44.95 4.82
C LEU A 95 -31.55 44.05 3.59
N PHE A 96 -32.77 43.99 3.04
CA PHE A 96 -33.07 43.40 1.73
C PHE A 96 -33.23 44.54 0.71
N GLY A 97 -32.67 44.38 -0.49
CA GLY A 97 -32.92 45.23 -1.65
C GLY A 97 -33.57 44.40 -2.77
N THR A 98 -34.64 44.92 -3.38
CA THR A 98 -35.36 44.24 -4.48
C THR A 98 -35.19 44.97 -5.80
N GLY A 99 -35.14 44.23 -6.92
CA GLY A 99 -35.02 44.76 -8.27
C GLY A 99 -35.40 43.70 -9.32
N SER A 100 -36.03 44.09 -10.44
CA SER A 100 -36.59 43.14 -11.41
C SER A 100 -36.72 43.72 -12.82
N ARG A 101 -36.61 42.86 -13.85
CA ARG A 101 -36.74 43.13 -15.31
C ARG A 101 -35.58 44.00 -15.87
N ALA A 102 -35.21 43.96 -17.16
CA ALA A 102 -35.80 43.35 -18.35
C ALA A 102 -34.71 42.78 -19.32
N ARG A 103 -35.06 42.48 -20.58
CA ARG A 103 -34.17 41.88 -21.60
C ARG A 103 -33.50 42.94 -22.49
N GLY A 104 -32.28 42.68 -22.94
CA GLY A 104 -31.59 43.40 -24.02
C GLY A 104 -30.48 42.52 -24.63
N THR A 105 -30.23 42.63 -25.95
CA THR A 105 -29.35 41.72 -26.69
C THR A 105 -28.16 42.45 -27.33
N SER A 106 -26.94 42.09 -26.94
CA SER A 106 -25.69 42.36 -27.67
C SER A 106 -24.59 41.41 -27.19
N GLY A 107 -23.72 40.94 -28.09
CA GLY A 107 -22.56 40.12 -27.72
C GLY A 107 -21.42 40.95 -27.14
N ALA A 108 -20.62 40.34 -26.25
CA ALA A 108 -19.39 40.88 -25.69
C ALA A 108 -18.40 39.74 -25.36
N GLN A 109 -17.12 40.05 -25.17
CA GLN A 109 -16.10 39.05 -24.79
C GLN A 109 -16.36 38.42 -23.41
N ARG A 110 -15.72 37.26 -23.16
CA ARG A 110 -15.59 36.73 -21.80
C ARG A 110 -14.66 37.65 -20.99
N PRO A 111 -15.00 38.00 -19.74
CA PRO A 111 -14.13 38.81 -18.87
C PRO A 111 -12.98 37.97 -18.31
N ASP A 112 -11.92 38.66 -17.89
CA ASP A 112 -10.78 38.07 -17.18
C ASP A 112 -11.19 37.55 -15.79
N GLU A 113 -10.68 36.38 -15.39
CA GLU A 113 -10.88 35.85 -14.03
C GLU A 113 -9.96 36.56 -13.03
N VAL A 114 -10.56 37.41 -12.20
CA VAL A 114 -9.85 38.16 -11.15
C VAL A 114 -9.42 37.23 -10.01
N LEU A 115 -8.11 37.15 -9.77
CA LEU A 115 -7.52 36.37 -8.69
C LEU A 115 -7.93 36.94 -7.31
N VAL A 116 -8.61 36.12 -6.51
CA VAL A 116 -8.95 36.47 -5.11
C VAL A 116 -7.81 36.01 -4.20
N VAL A 117 -7.11 36.97 -3.58
CA VAL A 117 -6.07 36.71 -2.58
C VAL A 117 -6.69 36.75 -1.18
N GLU A 118 -6.90 35.60 -0.54
CA GLU A 118 -7.36 35.52 0.85
C GLU A 118 -6.16 35.63 1.81
N LYS A 119 -5.94 36.83 2.38
CA LYS A 119 -4.91 37.06 3.40
C LYS A 119 -5.42 36.63 4.78
N ARG A 120 -4.64 35.83 5.50
CA ARG A 120 -4.83 35.57 6.95
C ARG A 120 -3.63 36.06 7.74
N GLU A 121 -3.90 36.58 8.94
CA GLU A 121 -2.88 37.13 9.82
C GLU A 121 -2.28 36.00 10.67
N GLY A 122 -0.95 35.95 10.73
CA GLY A 122 -0.20 34.90 11.42
C GLY A 122 0.14 35.27 12.85
N GLY A 123 -0.11 34.34 13.79
CA GLY A 123 0.49 34.36 15.12
C GLY A 123 1.72 33.47 15.16
N THR A 124 2.88 34.02 15.53
CA THR A 124 4.12 33.26 15.71
C THR A 124 4.09 32.48 17.02
N SER A 125 4.40 31.19 16.97
CA SER A 125 4.79 30.38 18.14
C SER A 125 6.18 29.84 17.90
N GLU A 126 7.10 30.19 18.79
CA GLU A 126 8.38 29.48 18.89
C GLU A 126 8.13 28.06 19.43
N LEU A 127 9.02 27.12 19.09
CA LEU A 127 9.02 25.75 19.59
C LEU A 127 10.43 25.42 20.08
N GLU A 128 10.55 25.05 21.35
CA GLU A 128 11.84 24.76 21.98
C GLU A 128 12.40 23.39 21.57
N ASP A 129 13.73 23.27 21.46
CA ASP A 129 14.43 22.04 21.10
C ASP A 129 14.21 20.91 22.13
N THR A 130 13.43 19.90 21.75
CA THR A 130 13.35 18.64 22.53
C THR A 130 14.52 17.73 22.16
N ALA A 131 15.60 17.76 22.95
CA ALA A 131 16.83 17.02 22.69
C ALA A 131 16.64 15.50 22.52
N HIS A 132 17.05 14.96 21.38
CA HIS A 132 17.05 13.52 21.10
C HIS A 132 18.18 12.79 21.85
N MET A 133 17.85 11.80 22.68
CA MET A 133 18.86 10.92 23.29
C MET A 133 19.28 9.79 22.34
N THR A 134 20.28 10.04 21.50
CA THR A 134 20.92 9.01 20.66
C THR A 134 21.95 8.20 21.46
N ALA A 135 21.68 6.91 21.69
CA ALA A 135 22.67 5.98 22.22
C ALA A 135 23.64 5.52 21.11
N LYS A 136 24.84 6.11 21.06
CA LYS A 136 25.84 5.77 20.02
C LYS A 136 26.33 4.32 20.16
N ILE A 137 26.29 3.56 19.06
CA ILE A 137 26.90 2.24 18.91
C ILE A 137 27.63 2.19 17.57
N GLY A 138 28.92 1.82 17.58
CA GLY A 138 29.66 1.37 16.40
C GLY A 138 30.17 2.46 15.49
N ASP A 139 29.32 2.94 14.58
CA ASP A 139 29.73 3.64 13.35
C ASP A 139 29.34 5.13 13.33
N GLU A 140 30.08 5.95 12.59
CA GLU A 140 29.78 7.36 12.40
C GLU A 140 28.69 7.54 11.34
N GLU A 141 27.43 7.60 11.77
CA GLU A 141 26.29 7.90 10.90
C GLU A 141 26.46 9.25 10.20
N LYS A 142 26.37 9.25 8.87
CA LYS A 142 26.57 10.45 8.06
C LYS A 142 25.26 10.95 7.47
N GLU A 143 24.89 12.19 7.82
CA GLU A 143 23.79 12.89 7.16
C GLU A 143 24.14 13.23 5.71
N VAL A 144 23.16 13.09 4.81
CA VAL A 144 23.24 13.56 3.43
C VAL A 144 22.29 14.76 3.28
N PRO A 145 22.78 15.98 2.94
CA PRO A 145 21.93 17.12 2.67
C PRO A 145 21.16 16.89 1.37
N LEU A 146 19.83 16.98 1.40
CA LEU A 146 18.97 16.58 0.29
C LEU A 146 17.84 17.60 0.04
N PRO A 147 17.36 17.72 -1.22
CA PRO A 147 16.36 18.72 -1.55
C PRO A 147 14.98 18.52 -0.90
N LEU A 148 14.55 17.28 -0.66
CA LEU A 148 13.26 17.00 -0.03
C LEU A 148 13.43 17.01 1.50
N LYS A 149 12.78 17.98 2.16
CA LYS A 149 12.89 18.21 3.60
C LYS A 149 11.79 17.49 4.38
N HIS A 150 10.54 17.59 3.92
CA HIS A 150 9.37 17.08 4.65
C HIS A 150 8.29 16.58 3.69
N THR A 151 7.45 15.68 4.17
CA THR A 151 6.19 15.31 3.50
C THR A 151 5.03 15.33 4.50
N ASP A 152 4.13 16.29 4.37
CA ASP A 152 2.88 16.34 5.14
C ASP A 152 1.75 15.68 4.35
N VAL A 153 1.00 14.80 5.01
CA VAL A 153 -0.09 14.03 4.41
C VAL A 153 -1.36 14.17 5.23
N LYS A 154 -2.44 14.56 4.56
CA LYS A 154 -3.78 14.73 5.16
C LYS A 154 -4.78 13.89 4.38
N ALA A 155 -5.31 12.85 5.02
CA ALA A 155 -6.29 11.96 4.42
C ALA A 155 -7.66 12.11 5.07
N GLN A 156 -8.71 12.15 4.24
CA GLN A 156 -10.10 12.11 4.65
C GLN A 156 -10.78 10.89 4.02
N ILE A 157 -11.24 9.96 4.83
CA ILE A 157 -11.89 8.72 4.39
C ILE A 157 -13.40 8.87 4.59
N SER A 158 -14.15 8.86 3.49
CA SER A 158 -15.62 8.85 3.48
C SER A 158 -16.11 7.47 3.03
N ALA A 159 -16.69 6.72 3.96
CA ALA A 159 -17.13 5.33 3.79
C ALA A 159 -16.03 4.38 3.27
N PHE A 160 -15.84 4.27 1.95
CA PHE A 160 -14.83 3.40 1.31
C PHE A 160 -13.93 4.14 0.30
N VAL A 161 -13.98 5.48 0.26
CA VAL A 161 -13.14 6.33 -0.60
C VAL A 161 -12.30 7.25 0.27
N ALA A 162 -11.00 7.31 -0.01
CA ALA A 162 -10.08 8.28 0.55
C ALA A 162 -9.87 9.45 -0.41
N THR A 163 -9.94 10.67 0.12
CA THR A 163 -9.30 11.87 -0.42
C THR A 163 -7.98 12.03 0.32
N VAL A 164 -6.88 12.32 -0.38
CA VAL A 164 -5.56 12.50 0.24
C VAL A 164 -4.85 13.69 -0.39
N ASP A 165 -4.53 14.68 0.45
CA ASP A 165 -3.64 15.79 0.13
C ASP A 165 -2.22 15.46 0.61
N VAL A 166 -1.23 15.71 -0.24
CA VAL A 166 0.20 15.51 0.03
C VAL A 166 0.94 16.80 -0.27
N THR A 167 1.67 17.34 0.71
CA THR A 167 2.58 18.48 0.53
C THR A 167 4.02 18.00 0.67
N GLN A 168 4.77 18.03 -0.43
CA GLN A 168 6.21 17.73 -0.46
C GLN A 168 6.98 19.06 -0.40
N GLN A 169 7.75 19.25 0.66
CA GLN A 169 8.47 20.50 0.92
C GLN A 169 9.91 20.40 0.43
N TYR A 170 10.27 21.17 -0.60
CA TYR A 170 11.63 21.22 -1.12
C TYR A 170 12.39 22.42 -0.61
N HIS A 171 13.63 22.22 -0.18
CA HIS A 171 14.61 23.24 0.17
C HIS A 171 15.85 23.06 -0.72
N ASN A 172 16.64 24.12 -0.96
CA ASN A 172 17.94 23.98 -1.59
C ASN A 172 19.10 24.20 -0.58
N PRO A 173 19.68 23.13 -0.01
CA PRO A 173 20.81 23.23 0.92
C PRO A 173 22.16 23.48 0.22
N PHE A 174 22.21 23.62 -1.11
CA PHE A 174 23.44 23.76 -1.88
C PHE A 174 23.71 25.23 -2.26
N ALA A 175 24.98 25.56 -2.47
CA ALA A 175 25.41 26.90 -2.93
C ALA A 175 25.10 27.18 -4.42
N GLU A 176 24.66 26.16 -5.17
CA GLU A 176 24.26 26.26 -6.57
C GLU A 176 22.74 26.14 -6.72
N LYS A 177 22.18 26.70 -7.80
CA LYS A 177 20.78 26.47 -8.21
C LYS A 177 20.61 25.00 -8.62
N ILE A 178 19.47 24.37 -8.28
CA ILE A 178 19.23 22.93 -8.56
C ILE A 178 17.96 22.64 -9.38
N GLU A 179 17.93 21.47 -10.01
CA GLU A 179 16.70 20.71 -10.28
C GLU A 179 16.61 19.57 -9.24
N ALA A 180 15.57 19.55 -8.41
CA ALA A 180 15.27 18.39 -7.57
C ALA A 180 14.46 17.34 -8.37
N VAL A 181 14.82 16.06 -8.24
CA VAL A 181 14.11 14.94 -8.86
C VAL A 181 13.82 13.86 -7.81
N TYR A 182 12.56 13.59 -7.55
CA TYR A 182 12.11 12.62 -6.54
C TYR A 182 11.21 11.56 -7.17
N VAL A 183 11.50 10.29 -6.91
CA VAL A 183 10.72 9.14 -7.40
C VAL A 183 10.03 8.49 -6.21
N PHE A 184 8.70 8.51 -6.20
CA PHE A 184 7.90 8.17 -5.02
C PHE A 184 6.68 7.31 -5.38
N PRO A 185 6.16 6.52 -4.42
CA PRO A 185 4.99 5.70 -4.67
C PRO A 185 3.68 6.43 -4.33
N LEU A 186 2.59 5.97 -4.94
CA LEU A 186 1.21 6.20 -4.48
C LEU A 186 0.43 4.88 -4.61
N PRO A 187 -0.75 4.71 -3.98
CA PRO A 187 -1.58 3.52 -4.15
C PRO A 187 -1.86 3.21 -5.64
N GLU A 188 -1.89 1.94 -6.04
CA GLU A 188 -2.00 1.57 -7.46
C GLU A 188 -3.32 2.01 -8.13
N ASN A 189 -4.33 2.28 -7.33
CA ASN A 189 -5.64 2.80 -7.72
C ASN A 189 -5.80 4.32 -7.47
N ALA A 190 -4.72 5.05 -7.20
CA ALA A 190 -4.74 6.51 -7.00
C ALA A 190 -5.14 7.27 -8.27
N ALA A 191 -6.10 8.19 -8.12
CA ALA A 191 -6.53 9.16 -9.10
C ALA A 191 -5.99 10.54 -8.71
N VAL A 192 -4.79 10.92 -9.19
CA VAL A 192 -4.22 12.26 -8.95
C VAL A 192 -4.97 13.25 -9.83
N THR A 193 -5.65 14.24 -9.23
CA THR A 193 -6.47 15.24 -9.94
C THR A 193 -5.88 16.64 -9.93
N ASP A 194 -5.08 16.97 -8.93
CA ASP A 194 -4.59 18.31 -8.70
C ASP A 194 -3.11 18.32 -8.35
N PHE A 195 -2.45 19.37 -8.85
CA PHE A 195 -1.02 19.59 -8.74
C PHE A 195 -0.79 21.10 -8.63
N ILE A 196 -0.19 21.57 -7.54
CA ILE A 196 0.03 23.00 -7.28
C ILE A 196 1.46 23.19 -6.77
N MET A 197 2.23 24.01 -7.47
CA MET A 197 3.53 24.51 -7.00
C MET A 197 3.31 25.79 -6.20
N VAL A 198 3.94 25.90 -5.03
CA VAL A 198 3.79 27.04 -4.12
C VAL A 198 5.16 27.66 -3.86
N ILE A 199 5.28 28.97 -4.09
CA ILE A 199 6.54 29.72 -3.99
C ILE A 199 6.27 31.01 -3.21
N GLY A 200 6.52 30.96 -1.90
CA GLY A 200 6.01 31.96 -0.96
C GLY A 200 4.48 31.97 -0.97
N GLU A 201 3.86 33.15 -1.11
CA GLU A 201 2.40 33.30 -1.19
C GLU A 201 1.81 32.84 -2.54
N ARG A 202 2.62 32.68 -3.59
CA ARG A 202 2.14 32.42 -4.96
C ARG A 202 1.83 30.94 -5.16
N ARG A 203 0.62 30.63 -5.66
CA ARG A 203 0.12 29.27 -5.92
C ARG A 203 -0.09 29.06 -7.42
N ILE A 204 0.78 28.27 -8.04
CA ILE A 204 0.77 27.96 -9.47
C ILE A 204 0.13 26.59 -9.67
N ARG A 205 -1.16 26.55 -10.05
CA ARG A 205 -1.84 25.29 -10.41
C ARG A 205 -1.29 24.77 -11.74
N GLY A 206 -0.87 23.52 -11.76
CA GLY A 206 -0.37 22.88 -12.97
C GLY A 206 -1.49 22.50 -13.93
N ILE A 207 -1.16 22.51 -15.23
CA ILE A 207 -2.04 22.06 -16.30
C ILE A 207 -1.70 20.62 -16.66
N ILE A 208 -2.72 19.78 -16.87
CA ILE A 208 -2.54 18.46 -17.47
C ILE A 208 -2.41 18.57 -18.99
N ARG A 209 -1.44 17.87 -19.57
CA ARG A 209 -1.18 17.78 -21.01
C ARG A 209 -0.72 16.38 -21.41
N GLU A 210 -0.66 16.13 -22.71
CA GLU A 210 0.09 15.00 -23.28
C GLU A 210 1.54 15.02 -22.75
N ARG A 211 2.09 13.85 -22.41
CA ARG A 211 3.35 13.75 -21.66
C ARG A 211 4.51 14.45 -22.35
N GLU A 212 4.64 14.28 -23.66
CA GLU A 212 5.69 14.87 -24.49
C GLU A 212 5.49 16.39 -24.67
N GLU A 213 4.28 16.92 -24.52
CA GLU A 213 4.01 18.37 -24.47
C GLU A 213 4.43 18.95 -23.12
N ALA A 214 3.94 18.38 -22.02
CA ALA A 214 4.27 18.81 -20.66
C ALA A 214 5.79 18.79 -20.39
N GLN A 215 6.49 17.74 -20.85
CA GLN A 215 7.94 17.64 -20.75
C GLN A 215 8.67 18.75 -21.53
N ARG A 216 8.20 19.12 -22.73
CA ARG A 216 8.77 20.24 -23.50
C ARG A 216 8.53 21.59 -22.80
N ILE A 217 7.32 21.83 -22.28
CA ILE A 217 7.00 23.04 -21.52
C ILE A 217 7.93 23.17 -20.30
N TYR A 218 8.11 22.09 -19.54
CA TYR A 218 8.99 22.05 -18.38
C TYR A 218 10.47 22.27 -18.73
N GLN A 219 10.97 21.62 -19.79
CA GLN A 219 12.36 21.77 -20.26
C GLN A 219 12.64 23.20 -20.74
N GLU A 220 11.71 23.82 -21.45
CA GLU A 220 11.82 25.21 -21.90
C GLU A 220 11.81 26.18 -20.71
N ALA A 221 10.87 26.01 -19.77
CA ALA A 221 10.80 26.82 -18.56
C ALA A 221 12.10 26.73 -17.74
N ARG A 222 12.62 25.51 -17.53
CA ARG A 222 13.92 25.27 -16.88
C ARG A 222 15.04 26.05 -17.57
N ARG A 223 15.15 25.93 -18.90
CA ARG A 223 16.21 26.58 -19.71
C ARG A 223 16.11 28.12 -19.72
N GLN A 224 14.91 28.67 -19.58
CA GLN A 224 14.68 30.11 -19.51
C GLN A 224 14.86 30.70 -18.10
N GLY A 225 15.29 29.90 -17.12
CA GLY A 225 15.46 30.33 -15.73
C GLY A 225 14.17 30.43 -14.92
N TYR A 226 13.01 30.00 -15.45
CA TYR A 226 11.77 29.99 -14.69
C TYR A 226 11.74 28.84 -13.67
N ARG A 227 11.10 29.05 -12.52
CA ARG A 227 10.77 27.98 -11.57
C ARG A 227 9.61 27.18 -12.15
N ALA A 228 9.74 25.86 -12.18
CA ALA A 228 8.75 24.99 -12.79
C ALA A 228 8.73 23.64 -12.07
N SER A 229 7.59 22.96 -12.11
CA SER A 229 7.48 21.58 -11.63
C SER A 229 6.73 20.71 -12.63
N LEU A 230 7.08 19.42 -12.65
CA LEU A 230 6.54 18.41 -13.54
C LEU A 230 6.24 17.15 -12.73
N LEU A 231 5.07 16.55 -12.94
CA LEU A 231 4.69 15.27 -12.36
C LEU A 231 4.31 14.28 -13.45
N THR A 232 5.08 13.21 -13.57
CA THR A 232 4.86 12.10 -14.51
C THR A 232 4.55 10.80 -13.78
N GLN A 233 3.71 9.96 -14.38
CA GLN A 233 3.47 8.59 -13.91
C GLN A 233 4.37 7.60 -14.67
N GLU A 234 5.23 6.87 -13.97
CA GLU A 234 6.17 5.89 -14.55
C GLU A 234 5.70 4.43 -14.40
N ARG A 235 4.92 4.17 -13.35
CA ARG A 235 4.08 2.97 -13.17
C ARG A 235 2.76 3.39 -12.52
N PRO A 236 1.69 2.59 -12.57
CA PRO A 236 0.44 2.91 -11.89
C PRO A 236 0.58 3.23 -10.39
N ASN A 237 1.67 2.81 -9.73
CA ASN A 237 2.04 3.12 -8.34
C ASN A 237 3.40 3.85 -8.18
N ILE A 238 4.02 4.37 -9.25
CA ILE A 238 5.33 5.07 -9.17
C ILE A 238 5.27 6.36 -9.99
N PHE A 239 5.60 7.47 -9.35
CA PHE A 239 5.51 8.82 -9.88
C PHE A 239 6.87 9.52 -9.76
N THR A 240 7.21 10.37 -10.74
CA THR A 240 8.40 11.21 -10.71
C THR A 240 7.98 12.67 -10.59
N GLN A 241 8.34 13.28 -9.47
CA GLN A 241 8.30 14.72 -9.23
C GLN A 241 9.61 15.33 -9.71
N ARG A 242 9.54 16.39 -10.53
CA ARG A 242 10.68 17.26 -10.83
C ARG A 242 10.35 18.69 -10.41
N VAL A 243 11.33 19.41 -9.88
CA VAL A 243 11.23 20.83 -9.50
C VAL A 243 12.49 21.55 -9.97
N ALA A 244 12.36 22.39 -11.00
CA ALA A 244 13.46 23.11 -11.64
C ALA A 244 13.72 24.47 -10.99
N ASN A 245 15.00 24.84 -11.00
CA ASN A 245 15.50 26.17 -10.65
C ASN A 245 15.17 26.60 -9.21
N ILE A 246 15.36 25.69 -8.24
CA ILE A 246 15.37 26.06 -6.82
C ILE A 246 16.68 26.80 -6.54
N GLU A 247 16.61 28.09 -6.19
CA GLU A 247 17.80 28.90 -5.90
C GLU A 247 18.36 28.59 -4.50
N PRO A 248 19.66 28.84 -4.23
CA PRO A 248 20.29 28.53 -2.94
C PRO A 248 19.49 29.05 -1.75
N GLY A 249 19.27 28.20 -0.74
CA GLY A 249 18.53 28.52 0.48
C GLY A 249 17.02 28.79 0.31
N HIS A 250 16.45 28.63 -0.90
CA HIS A 250 15.03 28.86 -1.13
C HIS A 250 14.19 27.58 -0.98
N ASP A 251 12.93 27.77 -0.61
CA ASP A 251 11.93 26.71 -0.49
C ASP A 251 10.91 26.74 -1.65
N ILE A 252 10.44 25.56 -2.06
CA ILE A 252 9.29 25.36 -2.95
C ILE A 252 8.45 24.19 -2.43
N ASP A 253 7.19 24.43 -2.10
CA ASP A 253 6.24 23.38 -1.75
C ASP A 253 5.53 22.87 -3.01
N VAL A 254 5.32 21.56 -3.11
CA VAL A 254 4.46 20.96 -4.13
C VAL A 254 3.31 20.20 -3.46
N GLN A 255 2.09 20.59 -3.81
CA GLN A 255 0.85 20.04 -3.28
C GLN A 255 0.18 19.16 -4.34
N LEU A 256 -0.20 17.95 -3.95
CA LEU A 256 -0.88 16.96 -4.78
C LEU A 256 -2.16 16.51 -4.08
N THR A 257 -3.30 16.52 -4.78
CA THR A 257 -4.53 15.88 -4.28
C THR A 257 -4.82 14.63 -5.11
N TYR A 258 -5.12 13.52 -4.44
CA TYR A 258 -5.53 12.28 -5.09
C TYR A 258 -6.64 11.55 -4.35
N PHE A 259 -7.41 10.76 -5.09
CA PHE A 259 -8.49 9.93 -4.57
C PHE A 259 -8.22 8.44 -4.80
N HIS A 260 -8.64 7.57 -3.87
CA HIS A 260 -8.58 6.12 -4.08
C HIS A 260 -9.68 5.37 -3.31
N THR A 261 -9.99 4.14 -3.73
CA THR A 261 -10.90 3.25 -2.98
C THR A 261 -10.11 2.40 -1.99
N LEU A 262 -10.59 2.27 -0.76
CA LEU A 262 -10.00 1.37 0.23
C LEU A 262 -10.25 -0.10 -0.16
N HIS A 263 -9.30 -0.97 0.18
CA HIS A 263 -9.45 -2.42 0.04
C HIS A 263 -10.03 -3.02 1.34
N GLN A 264 -10.93 -4.01 1.28
CA GLN A 264 -11.41 -4.69 2.48
C GLN A 264 -10.64 -6.00 2.71
N VAL A 265 -10.04 -6.15 3.89
CA VAL A 265 -9.21 -7.29 4.31
C VAL A 265 -10.00 -8.16 5.30
N GLY A 266 -11.00 -8.89 4.78
CA GLY A 266 -11.84 -9.81 5.57
C GLY A 266 -13.07 -9.11 6.17
N SER A 267 -12.88 -8.34 7.24
CA SER A 267 -13.93 -7.53 7.88
C SER A 267 -13.42 -6.16 8.34
N GLU A 268 -12.35 -5.70 7.70
CA GLU A 268 -11.60 -4.48 8.04
C GLU A 268 -11.36 -3.72 6.74
N TYR A 269 -11.60 -2.42 6.72
CA TYR A 269 -11.17 -1.55 5.63
C TYR A 269 -9.70 -1.19 5.83
N GLU A 270 -8.87 -1.37 4.81
CA GLU A 270 -7.45 -1.02 4.79
C GLU A 270 -7.23 0.26 3.97
N PHE A 271 -6.74 1.30 4.64
CA PHE A 271 -6.13 2.49 4.04
C PHE A 271 -4.61 2.29 4.03
N VAL A 272 -3.95 2.68 2.94
CA VAL A 272 -2.49 2.58 2.79
C VAL A 272 -1.93 3.85 2.20
N PHE A 273 -0.91 4.39 2.85
CA PHE A 273 -0.01 5.38 2.28
C PHE A 273 1.38 4.75 2.09
N PRO A 274 1.80 4.38 0.86
CA PRO A 274 3.13 3.87 0.62
C PRO A 274 4.14 5.03 0.72
N THR A 275 5.30 4.81 1.34
CA THR A 275 6.29 5.88 1.61
C THR A 275 7.56 5.78 0.78
N VAL A 276 7.91 4.57 0.31
CA VAL A 276 9.16 4.30 -0.40
C VAL A 276 8.95 3.34 -1.58
N VAL A 277 9.62 3.62 -2.70
CA VAL A 277 9.68 2.65 -3.81
C VAL A 277 10.70 1.58 -3.46
N GLY A 278 10.25 0.36 -3.15
CA GLY A 278 11.17 -0.77 -2.93
C GLY A 278 11.97 -1.13 -4.20
N PRO A 279 13.23 -1.59 -4.09
CA PRO A 279 14.07 -1.97 -5.23
C PRO A 279 13.36 -2.93 -6.19
N ARG A 280 13.76 -2.93 -7.46
CA ARG A 280 13.15 -3.78 -8.51
C ARG A 280 14.23 -4.55 -9.27
N PHE A 281 14.06 -5.86 -9.37
CA PHE A 281 14.81 -6.70 -10.28
C PHE A 281 14.27 -6.55 -11.70
N ASN A 282 15.16 -6.32 -12.67
CA ASN A 282 14.82 -6.28 -14.09
C ASN A 282 15.61 -7.41 -14.77
N PRO A 283 14.96 -8.30 -15.56
CA PRO A 283 15.67 -9.35 -16.29
C PRO A 283 16.71 -8.80 -17.29
N PRO A 284 17.77 -9.56 -17.61
CA PRO A 284 18.73 -9.15 -18.64
C PRO A 284 18.03 -8.85 -19.97
N GLY A 285 18.23 -7.64 -20.50
CA GLY A 285 17.59 -7.16 -21.73
C GLY A 285 16.35 -6.27 -21.52
N SER A 286 15.78 -6.19 -20.31
CA SER A 286 14.76 -5.19 -19.98
C SER A 286 15.40 -3.80 -19.88
N THR A 287 14.70 -2.79 -20.40
CA THR A 287 15.13 -1.38 -20.51
C THR A 287 14.00 -0.39 -20.18
N ASP A 288 12.76 -0.86 -20.27
CA ASP A 288 11.52 -0.20 -19.87
C ASP A 288 11.28 -0.26 -18.35
N GLY A 289 12.10 -1.02 -17.61
CA GLY A 289 12.00 -1.33 -16.19
C GLY A 289 12.17 -0.15 -15.23
N VAL A 290 12.36 -0.49 -13.96
CA VAL A 290 12.66 0.46 -12.87
C VAL A 290 14.00 0.05 -12.25
N GLY A 291 15.04 0.86 -12.46
CA GLY A 291 16.37 0.64 -11.93
C GLY A 291 16.46 0.91 -10.43
N ALA A 292 17.38 0.21 -9.75
CA ALA A 292 17.69 0.42 -8.34
C ALA A 292 19.20 0.57 -8.15
N VAL A 293 19.66 1.80 -7.89
CA VAL A 293 21.10 2.15 -7.87
C VAL A 293 21.54 2.78 -6.55
N ALA A 294 22.83 2.66 -6.25
CA ALA A 294 23.45 3.38 -5.15
C ALA A 294 23.38 4.90 -5.33
N HIS A 295 23.26 5.66 -4.23
CA HIS A 295 23.48 7.11 -4.27
C HIS A 295 24.88 7.45 -4.80
N GLY A 296 24.93 8.28 -5.85
CA GLY A 296 26.13 8.60 -6.62
C GLY A 296 26.43 7.65 -7.79
N ALA A 297 25.55 6.68 -8.09
CA ALA A 297 25.67 5.75 -9.22
C ALA A 297 24.55 5.94 -10.26
N ASP A 298 24.08 7.16 -10.42
CA ASP A 298 22.97 7.51 -11.32
C ASP A 298 23.28 7.25 -12.80
N GLY A 299 22.28 6.78 -13.54
CA GLY A 299 22.37 6.36 -14.94
C GLY A 299 22.97 4.98 -15.17
N THR A 300 23.29 4.21 -14.11
CA THR A 300 23.99 2.92 -14.26
C THR A 300 23.07 1.71 -14.45
N SER A 301 21.77 1.82 -14.17
CA SER A 301 20.83 0.68 -14.28
C SER A 301 20.39 0.31 -15.70
N GLY A 302 20.58 1.21 -16.67
CA GLY A 302 20.09 1.04 -18.04
C GLY A 302 18.57 1.04 -18.19
N GLN A 303 17.82 1.48 -17.17
CA GLN A 303 16.34 1.48 -17.16
C GLN A 303 15.76 2.89 -17.42
N SER A 304 14.55 2.94 -17.97
CA SER A 304 13.81 4.18 -18.25
C SER A 304 13.54 5.05 -17.02
N THR A 305 13.31 4.41 -15.87
CA THR A 305 13.08 5.02 -14.56
C THR A 305 14.10 4.45 -13.60
N GLU A 306 14.66 5.25 -12.68
CA GLU A 306 15.73 4.80 -11.79
C GLU A 306 15.59 5.42 -10.41
N VAL A 307 15.41 4.56 -9.40
CA VAL A 307 15.36 4.92 -7.99
C VAL A 307 16.76 4.81 -7.39
N THR A 308 17.16 5.86 -6.70
CA THR A 308 18.49 5.99 -6.08
C THR A 308 18.35 5.74 -4.57
N TYR A 309 19.23 4.91 -3.98
CA TYR A 309 19.11 4.48 -2.58
C TYR A 309 20.24 4.98 -1.70
N LEU A 310 19.89 5.40 -0.47
CA LEU A 310 20.84 5.68 0.61
C LEU A 310 21.62 4.40 0.99
N LYS A 311 22.89 4.57 1.34
CA LYS A 311 23.77 3.47 1.77
C LYS A 311 23.55 3.15 3.26
N PRO A 312 23.81 1.91 3.71
CA PRO A 312 23.89 1.60 5.15
C PRO A 312 24.84 2.58 5.86
N GLY A 313 24.48 3.06 7.04
CA GLY A 313 25.22 4.09 7.78
C GLY A 313 25.06 5.53 7.25
N THR A 314 24.20 5.77 6.26
CA THR A 314 23.81 7.12 5.83
C THR A 314 22.32 7.36 6.04
N PHE A 315 21.96 8.57 6.45
CA PHE A 315 20.57 8.97 6.68
C PHE A 315 20.24 10.31 5.98
N SER A 316 18.95 10.59 5.90
CA SER A 316 18.39 11.85 5.45
C SER A 316 17.57 12.46 6.58
N SER A 317 17.54 13.78 6.65
CA SER A 317 16.62 14.57 7.49
C SER A 317 15.16 14.57 6.97
N HIS A 318 14.86 13.88 5.86
CA HIS A 318 13.49 13.72 5.34
C HIS A 318 12.60 12.90 6.28
N ASP A 319 11.64 13.57 6.91
CA ASP A 319 10.58 12.96 7.71
C ASP A 319 9.18 13.18 7.10
N LEU A 320 8.19 12.47 7.64
CA LEU A 320 6.80 12.52 7.19
C LEU A 320 5.83 12.72 8.35
N SER A 321 4.82 13.57 8.13
CA SER A 321 3.64 13.68 9.01
C SER A 321 2.40 13.13 8.30
N LEU A 322 1.53 12.43 9.04
CA LEU A 322 0.26 11.92 8.54
C LEU A 322 -0.85 12.16 9.55
N THR A 323 -1.93 12.80 9.08
CA THR A 323 -3.23 12.86 9.75
C THR A 323 -4.27 12.13 8.90
N VAL A 324 -5.08 11.26 9.52
CA VAL A 324 -6.19 10.57 8.85
C VAL A 324 -7.48 10.79 9.62
N ASP A 325 -8.45 11.44 8.98
CA ASP A 325 -9.81 11.59 9.46
C ASP A 325 -10.70 10.52 8.80
N ILE A 326 -11.30 9.66 9.61
CA ILE A 326 -12.22 8.60 9.17
C ILE A 326 -13.65 9.06 9.48
N GLU A 327 -14.49 9.22 8.46
CA GLU A 327 -15.96 9.28 8.57
C GLU A 327 -16.55 8.02 7.94
N ALA A 328 -16.94 7.07 8.80
CA ALA A 328 -17.44 5.78 8.36
C ALA A 328 -18.94 5.79 7.99
N GLY A 329 -19.71 6.78 8.45
CA GLY A 329 -21.18 6.81 8.34
C GLY A 329 -21.91 5.73 9.14
N MET A 330 -21.18 4.81 9.79
CA MET A 330 -21.66 3.81 10.76
C MET A 330 -20.66 3.74 11.93
N PRO A 331 -21.04 3.23 13.10
CA PRO A 331 -20.14 3.23 14.25
C PRO A 331 -18.85 2.41 14.00
N ILE A 332 -17.71 2.99 14.35
CA ILE A 332 -16.39 2.36 14.31
C ILE A 332 -16.22 1.55 15.60
N HIS A 333 -15.76 0.29 15.48
CA HIS A 333 -15.56 -0.61 16.61
C HIS A 333 -14.07 -0.77 16.95
N ASP A 334 -13.21 -0.81 15.94
CA ASP A 334 -11.76 -1.03 16.10
C ASP A 334 -11.02 -0.26 15.03
N VAL A 335 -9.87 0.31 15.38
CA VAL A 335 -8.99 1.08 14.51
C VAL A 335 -7.55 0.93 14.98
N ARG A 336 -6.67 0.50 14.08
CA ARG A 336 -5.28 0.18 14.42
C ARG A 336 -4.38 0.22 13.18
N SER A 337 -3.08 0.35 13.41
CA SER A 337 -2.05 0.22 12.38
C SER A 337 -1.14 -0.96 12.74
N PRO A 338 -0.90 -1.93 11.83
CA PRO A 338 0.07 -3.00 12.04
C PRO A 338 1.51 -2.60 11.63
N THR A 339 1.78 -1.33 11.34
CA THR A 339 3.07 -0.87 10.77
C THR A 339 3.72 0.28 11.53
N HIS A 340 2.91 1.23 12.01
CA HIS A 340 3.34 2.45 12.70
C HIS A 340 2.46 2.78 13.91
N VAL A 341 2.98 3.56 14.86
CA VAL A 341 2.26 4.05 16.04
C VAL A 341 1.45 5.31 15.71
N PHE A 342 0.21 5.37 16.17
CA PHE A 342 -0.69 6.52 16.02
C PHE A 342 -1.28 6.94 17.38
N ALA A 343 -1.43 8.25 17.57
CA ALA A 343 -2.40 8.79 18.52
C ALA A 343 -3.79 8.75 17.86
N ALA A 344 -4.75 8.10 18.51
CA ALA A 344 -6.13 8.00 18.05
C ALA A 344 -7.06 8.86 18.91
N SER A 345 -8.02 9.53 18.29
CA SER A 345 -9.05 10.33 18.96
C SER A 345 -10.41 10.07 18.32
N GLU A 346 -11.30 9.41 19.07
CA GLU A 346 -12.71 9.30 18.70
C GLU A 346 -13.35 10.69 18.82
N LEU A 347 -13.94 11.19 17.73
CA LEU A 347 -14.62 12.49 17.67
C LEU A 347 -16.14 12.31 17.80
N SER A 348 -16.64 11.18 17.31
CA SER A 348 -17.99 10.65 17.53
C SER A 348 -17.99 9.15 17.20
N PRO A 349 -19.06 8.39 17.46
CA PRO A 349 -19.08 6.96 17.16
C PRO A 349 -18.77 6.61 15.70
N THR A 350 -19.06 7.49 14.72
CA THR A 350 -18.73 7.26 13.28
C THR A 350 -17.44 7.94 12.84
N GLN A 351 -16.78 8.70 13.72
CA GLN A 351 -15.65 9.57 13.39
C GLN A 351 -14.41 9.32 14.27
N THR A 352 -13.27 9.03 13.65
CA THR A 352 -11.98 8.94 14.34
C THR A 352 -10.91 9.72 13.60
N ARG A 353 -10.15 10.54 14.34
CA ARG A 353 -8.88 11.14 13.88
C ARG A 353 -7.71 10.27 14.33
N LEU A 354 -6.76 10.06 13.43
CA LEU A 354 -5.47 9.41 13.69
C LEU A 354 -4.34 10.39 13.36
N VAL A 355 -3.33 10.51 14.22
CA VAL A 355 -2.12 11.31 13.99
C VAL A 355 -0.90 10.44 14.20
N LEU A 356 0.02 10.41 13.23
CA LEU A 356 1.25 9.61 13.27
C LEU A 356 2.15 10.06 14.44
N ALA A 357 2.70 9.11 15.19
CA ALA A 357 3.56 9.42 16.33
C ALA A 357 4.88 10.10 15.90
N PRO A 358 5.40 11.10 16.64
CA PRO A 358 6.64 11.80 16.29
C PRO A 358 7.88 10.90 16.11
N ASN A 359 7.91 9.75 16.77
CA ASN A 359 9.05 8.82 16.74
C ASN A 359 8.95 7.77 15.60
N ASP A 360 7.95 7.86 14.72
CA ASP A 360 7.65 6.84 13.70
C ASP A 360 7.44 7.47 12.31
N ARG A 361 8.20 8.54 12.02
CA ARG A 361 8.07 9.38 10.82
C ARG A 361 8.98 9.00 9.65
N ILE A 362 9.82 7.97 9.80
CA ILE A 362 10.84 7.61 8.81
C ILE A 362 10.16 6.93 7.60
N PRO A 363 10.25 7.48 6.37
CA PRO A 363 9.54 6.97 5.20
C PRO A 363 10.25 5.73 4.60
N ASN A 364 10.31 4.62 5.33
CA ASN A 364 10.97 3.36 4.91
C ASN A 364 10.02 2.14 4.86
N ARG A 365 8.71 2.31 5.03
CA ARG A 365 7.69 1.25 4.98
C ARG A 365 6.30 1.78 4.67
N ASP A 366 5.44 0.96 4.06
CA ASP A 366 4.02 1.28 3.88
C ASP A 366 3.38 1.65 5.22
N ILE A 367 2.71 2.80 5.29
CA ILE A 367 1.82 3.12 6.40
C ILE A 367 0.48 2.45 6.12
N VAL A 368 0.12 1.48 6.96
CA VAL A 368 -1.13 0.71 6.87
C VAL A 368 -2.01 1.05 8.05
N ILE A 369 -3.26 1.45 7.80
CA ILE A 369 -4.30 1.66 8.81
C ILE A 369 -5.46 0.72 8.48
N ARG A 370 -5.97 0.01 9.48
CA ARG A 370 -7.16 -0.84 9.37
C ARG A 370 -8.20 -0.45 10.40
N TYR A 371 -9.46 -0.35 9.96
CA TYR A 371 -10.60 -0.12 10.84
C TYR A 371 -11.77 -1.05 10.53
N ARG A 372 -12.62 -1.31 11.53
CA ARG A 372 -13.78 -2.20 11.45
C ARG A 372 -15.01 -1.51 12.01
N LEU A 373 -16.14 -1.70 11.32
CA LEU A 373 -17.43 -1.16 11.71
C LEU A 373 -18.14 -2.10 12.71
N ALA A 374 -19.04 -1.54 13.52
CA ALA A 374 -19.72 -2.27 14.60
C ALA A 374 -20.77 -3.27 14.09
N GLU A 375 -21.48 -2.93 13.02
CA GLU A 375 -22.47 -3.82 12.41
C GLU A 375 -21.82 -4.84 11.47
N ASN A 376 -22.28 -6.09 11.56
CA ASN A 376 -21.84 -7.20 10.72
C ASN A 376 -22.87 -7.56 9.62
N GLU A 377 -23.85 -6.69 9.34
CA GLU A 377 -24.85 -6.87 8.29
C GLU A 377 -24.27 -6.39 6.95
N PRO A 378 -24.19 -7.25 5.90
CA PRO A 378 -23.62 -6.82 4.62
C PRO A 378 -24.51 -5.76 3.99
N LYS A 379 -24.01 -4.52 3.95
CA LYS A 379 -24.72 -3.35 3.45
C LYS A 379 -23.91 -2.78 2.31
N GLY A 380 -24.41 -2.97 1.09
CA GLY A 380 -23.87 -2.22 -0.05
C GLY A 380 -24.10 -0.72 0.15
N THR A 381 -23.15 0.08 -0.34
CA THR A 381 -23.15 1.53 -0.20
C THR A 381 -22.99 2.16 -1.58
N VAL A 382 -23.80 3.17 -1.88
CA VAL A 382 -23.65 3.98 -3.10
C VAL A 382 -23.18 5.37 -2.73
N LEU A 383 -22.03 5.76 -3.28
CA LEU A 383 -21.55 7.14 -3.31
C LEU A 383 -21.78 7.70 -4.72
N THR A 384 -22.05 9.00 -4.84
CA THR A 384 -22.28 9.66 -6.13
C THR A 384 -21.57 11.00 -6.19
N HIS A 385 -21.26 11.45 -7.40
CA HIS A 385 -20.92 12.85 -7.67
C HIS A 385 -21.78 13.37 -8.80
N ALA A 386 -22.39 14.54 -8.59
CA ALA A 386 -23.26 15.19 -9.55
C ALA A 386 -22.47 16.22 -10.37
N ASP A 387 -22.45 16.03 -11.69
CA ASP A 387 -21.71 16.86 -12.65
C ASP A 387 -22.52 17.04 -13.94
N GLY A 388 -23.09 18.22 -14.11
CA GLY A 388 -23.95 18.58 -15.24
C GLY A 388 -25.11 17.61 -15.45
N GLU A 389 -25.21 17.05 -16.66
CA GLU A 389 -26.21 16.04 -17.02
C GLU A 389 -25.74 14.58 -16.80
N GLU A 390 -24.47 14.34 -16.44
CA GLU A 390 -23.88 13.00 -16.45
C GLU A 390 -23.03 12.74 -15.20
N ASN A 391 -23.77 12.39 -14.16
CA ASN A 391 -23.26 12.06 -12.83
C ASN A 391 -22.37 10.80 -12.84
N THR A 392 -21.56 10.65 -11.80
CA THR A 392 -20.74 9.45 -11.55
C THR A 392 -21.19 8.75 -10.27
N PHE A 393 -20.94 7.45 -10.17
CA PHE A 393 -21.23 6.66 -8.98
C PHE A 393 -20.10 5.69 -8.63
N ALA A 394 -20.03 5.34 -7.34
CA ALA A 394 -19.31 4.17 -6.85
C ALA A 394 -20.26 3.34 -5.98
N LEU A 395 -20.52 2.10 -6.41
CA LEU A 395 -21.33 1.10 -5.73
C LEU A 395 -20.40 0.06 -5.09
N LEU A 396 -20.39 0.01 -3.76
CA LEU A 396 -19.79 -1.08 -2.99
C LEU A 396 -20.78 -2.24 -2.89
N ILE A 397 -20.43 -3.40 -3.45
CA ILE A 397 -21.22 -4.63 -3.35
C ILE A 397 -20.57 -5.56 -2.33
N GLU A 398 -21.13 -5.62 -1.13
CA GLU A 398 -20.68 -6.58 -0.11
C GLU A 398 -21.20 -8.02 -0.39
N PRO A 399 -20.43 -9.07 -0.07
CA PRO A 399 -20.86 -10.45 -0.22
C PRO A 399 -21.92 -10.83 0.82
N PRO A 400 -22.96 -11.62 0.47
CA PRO A 400 -23.87 -12.16 1.47
C PRO A 400 -23.14 -13.08 2.46
N LYS A 401 -23.61 -13.11 3.72
CA LYS A 401 -23.05 -13.95 4.80
C LYS A 401 -22.97 -15.42 4.35
N SER A 402 -21.76 -15.96 4.27
CA SER A 402 -21.52 -17.29 3.67
C SER A 402 -22.09 -18.43 4.50
N GLU A 403 -23.01 -19.20 3.91
CA GLU A 403 -23.54 -20.43 4.52
C GLU A 403 -22.44 -21.47 4.68
N LYS A 404 -21.90 -21.63 5.90
CA LYS A 404 -20.81 -22.58 6.22
C LYS A 404 -21.11 -24.05 5.83
N LYS A 405 -22.36 -24.39 5.48
CA LYS A 405 -22.85 -25.75 5.16
C LYS A 405 -22.64 -26.20 3.71
N LEU A 406 -22.40 -25.30 2.73
CA LEU A 406 -22.20 -25.72 1.33
C LEU A 406 -20.91 -26.55 1.17
N PRO A 407 -20.90 -27.62 0.34
CA PRO A 407 -19.72 -28.45 0.14
C PRO A 407 -18.56 -27.69 -0.51
N ARG A 408 -17.34 -28.19 -0.32
CA ARG A 408 -16.09 -27.66 -0.88
C ARG A 408 -15.66 -28.51 -2.08
N ALA A 409 -15.34 -27.88 -3.20
CA ALA A 409 -14.70 -28.56 -4.32
C ALA A 409 -13.24 -28.97 -3.97
N PRO A 410 -12.77 -30.17 -4.38
CA PRO A 410 -11.36 -30.53 -4.32
C PRO A 410 -10.48 -29.50 -5.02
N ARG A 411 -9.30 -29.21 -4.47
CA ARG A 411 -8.38 -28.19 -5.01
C ARG A 411 -7.05 -28.80 -5.44
N GLU A 412 -6.39 -28.12 -6.36
CA GLU A 412 -5.01 -28.37 -6.77
C GLU A 412 -4.19 -27.13 -6.43
N MET A 413 -3.40 -27.19 -5.37
CA MET A 413 -2.72 -26.03 -4.79
C MET A 413 -1.27 -25.94 -5.25
N VAL A 414 -0.97 -25.00 -6.14
CA VAL A 414 0.36 -24.79 -6.71
C VAL A 414 1.02 -23.62 -5.98
N PHE A 415 1.82 -23.90 -4.96
CA PHE A 415 2.55 -22.86 -4.25
C PHE A 415 3.79 -22.45 -5.04
N VAL A 416 3.96 -21.15 -5.33
CA VAL A 416 5.09 -20.60 -6.10
C VAL A 416 5.83 -19.62 -5.19
N VAL A 417 6.92 -20.07 -4.56
CA VAL A 417 7.66 -19.27 -3.59
C VAL A 417 8.91 -18.67 -4.19
N ASP A 418 9.03 -17.36 -3.99
CA ASP A 418 10.20 -16.58 -4.33
C ASP A 418 11.34 -16.87 -3.36
N CYS A 419 12.52 -17.07 -3.92
CA CYS A 419 13.77 -17.32 -3.22
C CYS A 419 14.90 -16.49 -3.85
N SER A 420 14.60 -15.28 -4.30
CA SER A 420 15.52 -14.21 -4.70
C SER A 420 16.36 -13.68 -3.53
N GLY A 421 17.26 -12.73 -3.83
CA GLY A 421 18.11 -12.05 -2.85
C GLY A 421 17.37 -11.09 -1.91
N SER A 422 16.24 -10.50 -2.33
CA SER A 422 15.41 -9.60 -1.51
C SER A 422 14.60 -10.36 -0.47
N MET A 423 14.08 -11.54 -0.82
CA MET A 423 13.35 -12.44 0.08
C MET A 423 14.20 -13.01 1.23
N ASN A 424 15.53 -12.82 1.23
CA ASN A 424 16.45 -13.48 2.15
C ASN A 424 16.33 -12.97 3.61
N GLY A 425 15.93 -13.86 4.52
CA GLY A 425 15.71 -13.55 5.94
C GLY A 425 14.23 -13.58 6.30
N TRP A 426 13.72 -12.49 6.88
CA TRP A 426 12.35 -12.39 7.38
C TRP A 426 11.25 -12.64 6.31
N PRO A 427 11.34 -12.14 5.06
CA PRO A 427 10.27 -12.35 4.08
C PRO A 427 10.09 -13.84 3.73
N LEU A 428 11.17 -14.55 3.39
CA LEU A 428 11.13 -16.00 3.13
C LEU A 428 10.74 -16.79 4.39
N ALA A 429 11.08 -16.33 5.60
CA ALA A 429 10.63 -16.98 6.84
C ALA A 429 9.10 -16.89 7.01
N LYS A 430 8.51 -15.70 6.80
CA LYS A 430 7.06 -15.47 6.84
C LYS A 430 6.33 -16.21 5.72
N ALA A 431 6.88 -16.23 4.50
CA ALA A 431 6.34 -17.02 3.39
C ALA A 431 6.34 -18.53 3.71
N LYS A 432 7.43 -19.07 4.28
CA LYS A 432 7.48 -20.46 4.75
C LYS A 432 6.45 -20.75 5.85
N GLU A 433 6.28 -19.86 6.83
CA GLU A 433 5.24 -20.01 7.87
C GLU A 433 3.85 -20.08 7.22
N ALA A 434 3.56 -19.17 6.30
CA ALA A 434 2.31 -19.14 5.55
C ALA A 434 2.07 -20.47 4.80
N MET A 435 3.04 -20.91 3.98
CA MET A 435 2.94 -22.17 3.23
C MET A 435 2.81 -23.41 4.15
N VAL A 436 3.47 -23.42 5.32
CA VAL A 436 3.34 -24.52 6.30
C VAL A 436 1.95 -24.53 6.94
N ARG A 437 1.33 -23.36 7.21
CA ARG A 437 -0.08 -23.27 7.62
C ARG A 437 -0.99 -23.77 6.49
N CYS A 438 -0.77 -23.32 5.26
CA CYS A 438 -1.53 -23.74 4.08
C CYS A 438 -1.52 -25.27 3.86
N LEU A 439 -0.34 -25.90 3.90
CA LEU A 439 -0.18 -27.35 3.69
C LEU A 439 -0.90 -28.18 4.76
N LYS A 440 -1.01 -27.66 5.99
CA LYS A 440 -1.74 -28.31 7.11
C LYS A 440 -3.27 -28.16 7.02
N SER A 441 -3.79 -27.27 6.16
CA SER A 441 -5.23 -27.03 5.96
C SER A 441 -5.79 -27.63 4.65
N LEU A 442 -4.98 -28.40 3.92
CA LEU A 442 -5.46 -29.21 2.80
C LEU A 442 -6.30 -30.39 3.32
N GLY A 443 -7.36 -30.71 2.58
CA GLY A 443 -8.21 -31.88 2.82
C GLY A 443 -7.73 -33.10 2.02
N LYS A 444 -8.19 -34.28 2.41
CA LYS A 444 -7.78 -35.58 1.82
C LYS A 444 -7.88 -35.67 0.29
N ASP A 445 -8.82 -34.92 -0.31
CA ASP A 445 -9.13 -34.96 -1.75
C ASP A 445 -8.33 -33.91 -2.55
N ASP A 446 -7.56 -33.03 -1.90
CA ASP A 446 -6.71 -32.05 -2.57
C ASP A 446 -5.40 -32.66 -3.11
N THR A 447 -4.84 -32.03 -4.14
CA THR A 447 -3.43 -32.16 -4.55
C THR A 447 -2.67 -30.88 -4.26
N PHE A 448 -1.34 -30.97 -4.14
CA PHE A 448 -0.48 -29.78 -4.08
C PHE A 448 0.86 -29.99 -4.79
N GLN A 449 1.43 -28.89 -5.27
CA GLN A 449 2.77 -28.77 -5.82
C GLN A 449 3.48 -27.61 -5.12
N ILE A 450 4.80 -27.69 -4.94
CA ILE A 450 5.62 -26.59 -4.43
C ILE A 450 6.69 -26.28 -5.47
N ILE A 451 6.73 -25.04 -5.91
CA ILE A 451 7.65 -24.51 -6.91
C ILE A 451 8.46 -23.41 -6.23
N ARG A 452 9.79 -23.52 -6.27
CA ARG A 452 10.70 -22.45 -5.89
C ARG A 452 11.17 -21.75 -7.17
N PHE A 453 11.23 -20.42 -7.17
CA PHE A 453 11.91 -19.67 -8.23
C PHE A 453 12.93 -18.67 -7.68
N SER A 454 13.96 -18.37 -8.46
CA SER A 454 14.76 -17.13 -8.37
C SER A 454 15.32 -16.81 -9.77
N SER A 455 16.62 -16.98 -10.03
CA SER A 455 17.19 -17.00 -11.40
C SER A 455 16.78 -18.24 -12.21
N ASN A 456 16.22 -19.26 -11.56
CA ASN A 456 15.67 -20.47 -12.18
C ASN A 456 14.51 -21.03 -11.34
N ALA A 457 13.68 -21.90 -11.93
CA ALA A 457 12.60 -22.59 -11.24
C ALA A 457 12.95 -24.05 -10.91
N SER A 458 12.47 -24.56 -9.78
CA SER A 458 12.53 -25.99 -9.41
C SER A 458 11.27 -26.40 -8.63
N LYS A 459 10.95 -27.70 -8.62
CA LYS A 459 9.70 -28.24 -8.06
C LYS A 459 9.97 -29.29 -6.96
N LEU A 460 8.97 -29.60 -6.13
CA LEU A 460 9.00 -30.68 -5.12
C LEU A 460 9.09 -32.08 -5.75
N GLY A 461 8.60 -32.20 -6.98
CA GLY A 461 8.57 -33.38 -7.85
C GLY A 461 7.99 -32.97 -9.21
N ALA A 462 7.90 -33.90 -10.17
CA ALA A 462 7.34 -33.59 -11.49
C ALA A 462 5.90 -33.04 -11.40
N ASP A 463 5.02 -33.81 -10.75
CA ASP A 463 3.58 -33.57 -10.70
C ASP A 463 3.07 -33.15 -9.31
N PRO A 464 1.87 -32.53 -9.21
CA PRO A 464 1.17 -32.34 -7.95
C PRO A 464 0.88 -33.68 -7.26
N VAL A 465 1.03 -33.71 -5.93
CA VAL A 465 0.84 -34.93 -5.13
C VAL A 465 -0.37 -34.81 -4.20
N PRO A 466 -1.09 -35.91 -3.90
CA PRO A 466 -2.23 -35.88 -2.97
C PRO A 466 -1.82 -35.40 -1.58
N ALA A 467 -2.71 -34.67 -0.89
CA ALA A 467 -2.46 -34.06 0.42
C ALA A 467 -2.46 -35.07 1.61
N THR A 468 -1.77 -36.21 1.46
CA THR A 468 -1.58 -37.18 2.54
C THR A 468 -0.67 -36.60 3.63
N ALA A 469 -0.81 -37.09 4.87
CA ALA A 469 0.03 -36.65 5.99
C ALA A 469 1.54 -36.89 5.75
N GLU A 470 1.90 -37.86 4.90
CA GLU A 470 3.28 -38.10 4.48
C GLU A 470 3.77 -37.08 3.43
N ASN A 471 2.98 -36.85 2.37
CA ASN A 471 3.31 -35.85 1.35
C ASN A 471 3.40 -34.45 1.98
N VAL A 472 2.47 -34.08 2.87
CA VAL A 472 2.53 -32.84 3.64
C VAL A 472 3.82 -32.75 4.47
N ARG A 473 4.23 -33.84 5.15
CA ARG A 473 5.54 -33.90 5.83
C ARG A 473 6.72 -33.71 4.85
N ARG A 474 6.66 -34.29 3.64
CA ARG A 474 7.69 -34.11 2.59
C ARG A 474 7.75 -32.67 2.09
N GLY A 475 6.60 -32.04 1.83
CA GLY A 475 6.51 -30.62 1.43
C GLY A 475 7.05 -29.69 2.51
N VAL A 476 6.68 -29.89 3.78
CA VAL A 476 7.23 -29.13 4.92
C VAL A 476 8.76 -29.31 5.05
N ARG A 477 9.29 -30.52 4.80
CA ARG A 477 10.76 -30.71 4.74
C ARG A 477 11.40 -29.94 3.59
N TYR A 478 10.83 -29.96 2.39
CA TYR A 478 11.34 -29.19 1.24
C TYR A 478 11.37 -27.69 1.55
N LEU A 479 10.27 -27.13 2.07
CA LEU A 479 10.20 -25.72 2.48
C LEU A 479 11.30 -25.31 3.47
N LYS A 480 11.63 -26.17 4.45
CA LYS A 480 12.70 -25.86 5.41
C LYS A 480 14.04 -25.59 4.70
N HIS A 481 14.39 -26.36 3.68
CA HIS A 481 15.69 -26.31 2.99
C HIS A 481 15.84 -25.16 1.99
N LEU A 482 14.76 -24.48 1.58
CA LEU A 482 14.84 -23.35 0.65
C LEU A 482 15.66 -22.19 1.23
N LYS A 483 16.43 -21.48 0.39
CA LYS A 483 17.23 -20.31 0.77
C LYS A 483 17.06 -19.20 -0.28
N GLY A 484 17.07 -17.95 0.17
CA GLY A 484 17.05 -16.78 -0.72
C GLY A 484 18.42 -16.56 -1.37
N GLY A 485 18.43 -16.24 -2.66
CA GLY A 485 19.63 -15.95 -3.44
C GLY A 485 19.41 -15.99 -4.96
N GLY A 486 20.10 -15.11 -5.67
CA GLY A 486 19.91 -14.88 -7.11
C GLY A 486 18.83 -13.83 -7.42
N GLY A 487 18.53 -13.67 -8.71
CA GLY A 487 17.54 -12.71 -9.21
C GLY A 487 16.10 -13.21 -9.10
N THR A 488 15.18 -12.52 -9.77
CA THR A 488 13.73 -12.73 -9.61
C THR A 488 13.06 -12.95 -10.98
N MET A 489 13.38 -14.08 -11.64
CA MET A 489 12.82 -14.45 -12.95
C MET A 489 11.38 -14.96 -12.80
N MET A 490 10.44 -14.05 -12.51
CA MET A 490 9.01 -14.33 -12.32
C MET A 490 8.41 -15.13 -13.48
N ILE A 491 8.82 -14.86 -14.72
CA ILE A 491 8.37 -15.56 -15.93
C ILE A 491 8.61 -17.08 -15.86
N GLU A 492 9.71 -17.53 -15.26
CA GLU A 492 10.00 -18.96 -15.05
C GLU A 492 9.14 -19.56 -13.94
N GLY A 493 8.78 -18.78 -12.93
CA GLY A 493 7.78 -19.16 -11.93
C GLY A 493 6.38 -19.34 -12.53
N ILE A 494 5.99 -18.44 -13.45
CA ILE A 494 4.70 -18.48 -14.17
C ILE A 494 4.62 -19.70 -15.08
N LYS A 495 5.61 -19.90 -15.96
CA LYS A 495 5.74 -21.09 -16.80
C LYS A 495 5.68 -22.37 -15.98
N ALA A 496 6.52 -22.48 -14.95
CA ALA A 496 6.59 -23.68 -14.11
C ALA A 496 5.26 -24.00 -13.39
N ALA A 497 4.43 -22.99 -13.12
CA ALA A 497 3.15 -23.09 -12.41
C ALA A 497 1.93 -23.33 -13.29
N LEU A 498 1.98 -22.97 -14.58
CA LEU A 498 0.85 -23.05 -15.51
C LEU A 498 1.06 -24.09 -16.62
N ASP A 499 2.27 -24.26 -17.14
CA ASP A 499 2.60 -25.07 -18.33
C ASP A 499 2.61 -26.59 -18.09
N PHE A 500 1.90 -27.09 -17.06
CA PHE A 500 1.76 -28.52 -16.77
C PHE A 500 0.30 -28.94 -16.61
N ALA A 501 0.00 -30.17 -17.01
CA ALA A 501 -1.36 -30.72 -17.10
C ALA A 501 -2.18 -30.49 -15.83
N HIS A 502 -3.46 -30.16 -16.00
CA HIS A 502 -4.40 -29.83 -14.94
C HIS A 502 -5.46 -30.92 -14.79
N ASP A 503 -5.71 -31.36 -13.56
CA ASP A 503 -6.81 -32.28 -13.25
C ASP A 503 -8.16 -31.53 -13.25
N PRO A 504 -9.04 -31.74 -14.25
CA PRO A 504 -10.29 -30.99 -14.38
C PRO A 504 -11.32 -31.31 -13.28
N ARG A 505 -11.06 -32.31 -12.43
CA ARG A 505 -11.87 -32.62 -11.24
C ARG A 505 -11.55 -31.71 -10.05
N ARG A 506 -10.52 -30.86 -10.16
CA ARG A 506 -9.99 -30.01 -9.09
C ARG A 506 -10.01 -28.55 -9.53
N VAL A 507 -10.17 -27.63 -8.57
CA VAL A 507 -9.93 -26.19 -8.83
C VAL A 507 -8.44 -25.92 -8.65
N ARG A 508 -7.72 -25.59 -9.74
CA ARG A 508 -6.32 -25.15 -9.65
C ARG A 508 -6.23 -23.74 -9.07
N ILE A 509 -5.45 -23.60 -8.01
CA ILE A 509 -5.15 -22.33 -7.35
C ILE A 509 -3.63 -22.21 -7.27
N VAL A 510 -3.09 -21.21 -7.96
CA VAL A 510 -1.67 -20.87 -7.96
C VAL A 510 -1.45 -19.76 -6.94
N SER A 511 -0.59 -20.01 -5.96
CA SER A 511 -0.34 -19.13 -4.81
C SER A 511 1.10 -18.62 -4.89
N PHE A 512 1.31 -17.45 -5.49
CA PHE A 512 2.62 -16.80 -5.51
C PHE A 512 2.91 -16.17 -4.13
N MET A 513 4.15 -16.31 -3.65
CA MET A 513 4.62 -15.65 -2.41
C MET A 513 5.96 -14.96 -2.67
N THR A 514 5.96 -13.63 -2.67
CA THR A 514 7.06 -12.75 -3.10
C THR A 514 6.93 -11.37 -2.44
N ASP A 515 7.99 -10.57 -2.43
CA ASP A 515 7.93 -9.13 -2.17
C ASP A 515 7.47 -8.31 -3.41
N GLY A 516 7.44 -8.96 -4.57
CA GLY A 516 7.07 -8.37 -5.86
C GLY A 516 8.14 -7.43 -6.43
N PHE A 517 9.38 -7.50 -5.96
CA PHE A 517 10.49 -6.61 -6.36
C PHE A 517 10.99 -6.90 -7.78
N ILE A 518 10.14 -6.61 -8.75
CA ILE A 518 10.26 -6.94 -10.17
C ILE A 518 9.75 -5.75 -10.98
N GLY A 519 10.49 -5.32 -12.02
CA GLY A 519 10.22 -4.10 -12.79
C GLY A 519 9.75 -4.29 -14.24
N ASN A 520 9.69 -5.52 -14.75
CA ASN A 520 9.14 -5.87 -16.07
C ASN A 520 7.66 -6.29 -15.97
N GLU A 521 6.81 -5.50 -15.29
CA GLU A 521 5.45 -5.93 -14.91
C GLU A 521 4.56 -6.29 -16.11
N SER A 522 4.69 -5.60 -17.25
CA SER A 522 3.85 -5.82 -18.44
C SER A 522 4.04 -7.21 -19.06
N GLU A 523 5.29 -7.68 -19.19
CA GLU A 523 5.62 -9.03 -19.68
C GLU A 523 4.95 -10.10 -18.82
N ILE A 524 4.98 -9.90 -17.50
CA ILE A 524 4.42 -10.82 -16.50
C ILE A 524 2.90 -10.90 -16.60
N LEU A 525 2.22 -9.77 -16.76
CA LEU A 525 0.76 -9.72 -16.87
C LEU A 525 0.27 -10.30 -18.21
N GLY A 526 0.95 -10.03 -19.32
CA GLY A 526 0.70 -10.69 -20.61
C GLY A 526 0.92 -12.21 -20.53
N ALA A 527 2.05 -12.65 -19.97
CA ALA A 527 2.37 -14.07 -19.84
C ALA A 527 1.39 -14.84 -18.94
N ILE A 528 0.79 -14.19 -17.95
CA ILE A 528 -0.34 -14.72 -17.16
C ILE A 528 -1.59 -14.87 -18.02
N GLN A 529 -1.96 -13.84 -18.78
CA GLN A 529 -3.15 -13.85 -19.62
C GLN A 529 -3.12 -14.98 -20.66
N GLU A 530 -1.96 -15.24 -21.27
CA GLU A 530 -1.74 -16.34 -22.22
C GLU A 530 -1.94 -17.73 -21.59
N ARG A 531 -1.55 -17.93 -20.32
CA ARG A 531 -1.35 -19.25 -19.70
C ARG A 531 -2.38 -19.63 -18.64
N LEU A 532 -3.25 -18.70 -18.23
CA LEU A 532 -4.13 -18.91 -17.08
C LEU A 532 -5.00 -20.17 -17.18
N GLY A 533 -5.63 -20.40 -18.34
CA GLY A 533 -6.59 -21.49 -18.54
C GLY A 533 -7.74 -21.42 -17.54
N SER A 534 -8.02 -22.53 -16.84
CA SER A 534 -8.99 -22.61 -15.73
C SER A 534 -8.38 -22.37 -14.34
N SER A 535 -7.10 -21.97 -14.27
CA SER A 535 -6.41 -21.68 -13.01
C SER A 535 -6.90 -20.38 -12.39
N ARG A 536 -6.68 -20.20 -11.08
CA ARG A 536 -6.78 -18.89 -10.42
C ARG A 536 -5.45 -18.52 -9.76
N ILE A 537 -5.00 -17.29 -9.94
CA ILE A 537 -3.77 -16.77 -9.31
C ILE A 537 -4.13 -15.96 -8.08
N PHE A 538 -3.47 -16.28 -6.97
CA PHE A 538 -3.50 -15.53 -5.72
C PHE A 538 -2.08 -15.07 -5.39
N SER A 539 -1.97 -13.82 -4.95
CA SER A 539 -0.69 -13.12 -4.77
C SER A 539 -0.48 -12.76 -3.31
N PHE A 540 0.50 -13.37 -2.66
CA PHE A 540 0.93 -12.98 -1.32
C PHE A 540 2.13 -12.04 -1.41
N GLY A 541 1.90 -10.77 -1.10
CA GLY A 541 2.97 -9.81 -0.87
C GLY A 541 3.54 -10.02 0.53
N VAL A 542 4.83 -10.27 0.67
CA VAL A 542 5.47 -10.47 1.97
C VAL A 542 6.61 -9.47 2.14
N GLY A 543 6.42 -8.46 3.01
CA GLY A 543 7.41 -7.40 3.20
C GLY A 543 6.79 -6.10 3.72
N SER A 544 7.59 -5.03 3.70
CA SER A 544 7.25 -3.70 4.24
C SER A 544 6.78 -2.69 3.18
N SER A 545 7.23 -2.81 1.93
CA SER A 545 6.94 -1.87 0.82
C SER A 545 6.84 -2.61 -0.52
N VAL A 546 6.05 -3.68 -0.53
CA VAL A 546 5.93 -4.64 -1.64
C VAL A 546 5.37 -4.00 -2.92
N ASN A 547 5.57 -4.62 -4.09
CA ASN A 547 4.98 -4.10 -5.34
C ASN A 547 3.46 -4.40 -5.41
N ARG A 548 2.66 -3.62 -4.68
CA ARG A 548 1.19 -3.76 -4.62
C ARG A 548 0.54 -3.73 -6.01
N TYR A 549 1.03 -2.88 -6.93
CA TYR A 549 0.56 -2.84 -8.31
C TYR A 549 0.71 -4.19 -9.02
N LEU A 550 1.90 -4.79 -8.98
CA LEU A 550 2.16 -6.10 -9.59
C LEU A 550 1.30 -7.19 -8.93
N LEU A 551 1.33 -7.27 -7.60
CA LEU A 551 0.62 -8.31 -6.84
C LEU A 551 -0.90 -8.28 -7.07
N THR A 552 -1.52 -7.09 -6.99
CA THR A 552 -2.95 -6.91 -7.26
C THR A 552 -3.30 -7.14 -8.72
N SER A 553 -2.43 -6.77 -9.66
CA SER A 553 -2.66 -7.01 -11.09
C SER A 553 -2.52 -8.49 -11.46
N MET A 554 -1.52 -9.20 -10.95
CA MET A 554 -1.40 -10.66 -11.12
C MET A 554 -2.65 -11.40 -10.63
N ALA A 555 -3.17 -11.00 -9.45
CA ALA A 555 -4.40 -11.56 -8.91
C ALA A 555 -5.64 -11.24 -9.76
N ARG A 556 -5.73 -10.00 -10.25
CA ARG A 556 -6.84 -9.49 -11.08
C ARG A 556 -6.90 -10.13 -12.46
N PHE A 557 -5.77 -10.18 -13.18
CA PHE A 557 -5.64 -10.91 -14.44
C PHE A 557 -5.93 -12.40 -14.22
N GLY A 558 -5.34 -12.99 -13.17
CA GLY A 558 -5.54 -14.39 -12.81
C GLY A 558 -6.81 -14.74 -12.05
N GLN A 559 -7.82 -13.87 -12.00
CA GLN A 559 -9.15 -14.14 -11.42
C GLN A 559 -9.16 -14.65 -9.94
N GLY A 560 -8.17 -14.25 -9.15
CA GLY A 560 -8.06 -14.54 -7.72
C GLY A 560 -7.78 -13.27 -6.90
N GLU A 561 -7.02 -13.40 -5.82
CA GLU A 561 -6.90 -12.34 -4.80
C GLU A 561 -5.46 -12.05 -4.38
N ALA A 562 -5.19 -10.77 -4.09
CA ALA A 562 -3.96 -10.33 -3.44
C ALA A 562 -4.18 -10.19 -1.92
N GLU A 563 -3.17 -10.54 -1.14
CA GLU A 563 -3.17 -10.46 0.32
C GLU A 563 -1.77 -10.03 0.76
N ILE A 564 -1.65 -8.91 1.48
CA ILE A 564 -0.34 -8.38 1.92
C ILE A 564 -0.09 -8.79 3.37
N ILE A 565 1.11 -9.30 3.64
CA ILE A 565 1.58 -9.74 4.96
C ILE A 565 2.78 -8.84 5.32
N THR A 566 2.57 -7.92 6.26
CA THR A 566 3.66 -7.11 6.81
C THR A 566 4.58 -7.97 7.68
N LEU A 567 5.80 -7.49 7.93
CA LEU A 567 6.77 -8.22 8.76
C LEU A 567 6.31 -8.37 10.22
N ASP A 568 5.48 -7.45 10.68
CA ASP A 568 4.99 -7.34 12.05
C ASP A 568 3.74 -8.20 12.30
N GLU A 569 2.96 -8.55 11.27
CA GLU A 569 1.78 -9.42 11.38
C GLU A 569 2.12 -10.93 11.41
N SER A 570 1.27 -11.73 12.07
CA SER A 570 1.33 -13.20 11.94
C SER A 570 0.69 -13.66 10.62
N PRO A 571 1.44 -14.39 9.76
CA PRO A 571 0.90 -15.00 8.53
C PRO A 571 -0.33 -15.88 8.74
N SER A 572 -0.53 -16.45 9.94
CA SER A 572 -1.67 -17.33 10.23
C SER A 572 -3.03 -16.67 9.96
N ARG A 573 -3.21 -15.37 10.25
CA ARG A 573 -4.47 -14.65 9.95
C ARG A 573 -4.68 -14.48 8.44
N ALA A 574 -3.64 -14.09 7.71
CA ALA A 574 -3.70 -13.91 6.27
C ALA A 574 -3.96 -15.23 5.52
N VAL A 575 -3.34 -16.33 5.96
CA VAL A 575 -3.58 -17.67 5.40
C VAL A 575 -4.99 -18.15 5.69
N ASP A 576 -5.52 -17.95 6.89
CA ASP A 576 -6.89 -18.38 7.21
C ASP A 576 -7.94 -17.56 6.44
N ARG A 577 -7.71 -16.26 6.23
CA ARG A 577 -8.51 -15.43 5.29
C ARG A 577 -8.41 -15.94 3.86
N PHE A 578 -7.20 -16.21 3.36
CA PHE A 578 -7.01 -16.83 2.04
C PHE A 578 -7.74 -18.17 1.93
N TYR A 579 -7.67 -19.05 2.92
CA TYR A 579 -8.33 -20.37 2.84
C TYR A 579 -9.86 -20.28 2.79
N ALA A 580 -10.44 -19.23 3.38
CA ALA A 580 -11.86 -18.90 3.25
C ALA A 580 -12.19 -18.35 1.85
N LYS A 581 -11.42 -17.38 1.34
CA LYS A 581 -11.57 -16.82 -0.03
C LYS A 581 -11.41 -17.92 -1.10
N ALA A 582 -10.30 -18.65 -1.06
CA ALA A 582 -9.94 -19.74 -1.96
C ALA A 582 -10.82 -21.01 -1.83
N ALA A 583 -11.77 -21.07 -0.88
CA ALA A 583 -12.70 -22.18 -0.77
C ALA A 583 -13.79 -22.14 -1.84
N ARG A 584 -14.36 -20.96 -2.08
CA ARG A 584 -15.42 -20.70 -3.05
C ARG A 584 -15.72 -19.20 -3.09
N PRO A 585 -16.20 -18.66 -4.22
CA PRO A 585 -16.96 -17.42 -4.19
C PRO A 585 -18.21 -17.57 -3.30
N ALA A 586 -18.60 -16.48 -2.64
CA ALA A 586 -19.91 -16.31 -2.01
C ALA A 586 -21.02 -16.17 -3.04
N LEU A 587 -20.74 -15.50 -4.17
CA LEU A 587 -21.71 -15.28 -5.25
C LEU A 587 -21.02 -15.35 -6.62
N ARG A 588 -21.48 -16.26 -7.48
CA ARG A 588 -21.05 -16.36 -8.89
C ARG A 588 -22.01 -15.59 -9.80
N ASP A 589 -21.60 -15.39 -11.05
CA ASP A 589 -22.46 -14.93 -12.15
C ASP A 589 -23.22 -13.63 -11.84
N VAL A 590 -22.52 -12.70 -11.17
CA VAL A 590 -23.07 -11.48 -10.56
C VAL A 590 -23.63 -10.54 -11.62
N ARG A 591 -24.84 -10.04 -11.38
CA ARG A 591 -25.58 -9.09 -12.23
C ARG A 591 -26.15 -7.97 -11.39
N ILE A 592 -26.26 -6.78 -11.96
CA ILE A 592 -26.76 -5.58 -11.31
C ILE A 592 -27.92 -5.05 -12.16
N HIS A 593 -29.05 -4.79 -11.52
CA HIS A 593 -30.24 -4.19 -12.12
C HIS A 593 -30.37 -2.76 -11.59
N TRP A 594 -30.04 -1.78 -12.43
CA TRP A 594 -29.92 -0.36 -12.09
C TRP A 594 -31.27 0.38 -11.96
N GLY A 595 -32.39 -0.35 -11.91
CA GLY A 595 -33.73 0.22 -11.91
C GLY A 595 -33.99 1.09 -13.14
N GLY A 596 -34.30 2.37 -12.93
CA GLY A 596 -34.55 3.36 -13.98
C GLY A 596 -33.35 4.23 -14.37
N MET A 597 -32.13 3.91 -13.92
CA MET A 597 -30.93 4.67 -14.30
C MET A 597 -30.48 4.29 -15.73
N ASP A 598 -30.21 5.29 -16.57
CA ASP A 598 -29.38 5.11 -17.78
C ASP A 598 -27.91 5.07 -17.33
N VAL A 599 -27.26 3.92 -17.45
CA VAL A 599 -25.94 3.63 -16.86
C VAL A 599 -24.94 3.22 -17.94
N ARG A 600 -23.78 3.90 -17.96
CA ARG A 600 -22.73 3.72 -18.96
C ARG A 600 -21.32 3.84 -18.38
N ASP A 601 -20.31 3.49 -19.18
CA ASP A 601 -18.89 3.46 -18.79
C ASP A 601 -18.64 2.78 -17.43
N VAL A 602 -19.22 1.59 -17.25
CA VAL A 602 -19.15 0.82 -16.00
C VAL A 602 -17.87 -0.01 -15.94
N TYR A 603 -17.16 0.08 -14.81
CA TYR A 603 -15.94 -0.65 -14.52
C TYR A 603 -15.99 -1.35 -13.15
N PRO A 604 -15.52 -2.61 -13.02
CA PRO A 604 -14.92 -3.43 -14.08
C PRO A 604 -15.95 -3.89 -15.13
N ARG A 605 -15.56 -3.92 -16.42
CA ARG A 605 -16.43 -4.29 -17.56
C ARG A 605 -17.09 -5.69 -17.41
N ARG A 606 -16.49 -6.57 -16.62
CA ARG A 606 -17.09 -7.81 -16.12
C ARG A 606 -17.05 -7.79 -14.60
N ILE A 607 -18.20 -7.96 -13.95
CA ILE A 607 -18.27 -8.02 -12.48
C ILE A 607 -17.66 -9.35 -12.02
N PRO A 608 -16.58 -9.35 -11.20
CA PRO A 608 -16.00 -10.57 -10.68
C PRO A 608 -16.96 -11.27 -9.70
N HIS A 609 -16.71 -12.55 -9.43
CA HIS A 609 -17.43 -13.26 -8.37
C HIS A 609 -17.18 -12.59 -7.01
N LEU A 610 -18.21 -12.45 -6.18
CA LEU A 610 -18.03 -11.97 -4.81
C LEU A 610 -17.41 -13.10 -3.98
N TYR A 611 -16.34 -12.82 -3.23
CA TYR A 611 -15.71 -13.76 -2.30
C TYR A 611 -16.05 -13.41 -0.85
N VAL A 612 -16.01 -14.39 0.06
CA VAL A 612 -16.34 -14.17 1.47
C VAL A 612 -15.33 -13.19 2.09
N GLY A 613 -15.81 -12.09 2.67
CA GLY A 613 -14.93 -11.05 3.24
C GLY A 613 -14.13 -10.27 2.19
N LYS A 614 -14.69 -10.12 0.99
CA LYS A 614 -14.26 -9.11 0.00
C LYS A 614 -15.47 -8.54 -0.74
N PRO A 615 -15.67 -7.21 -0.74
CA PRO A 615 -16.65 -6.53 -1.55
C PRO A 615 -16.09 -6.21 -2.94
N VAL A 616 -16.97 -5.86 -3.87
CA VAL A 616 -16.59 -5.38 -5.20
C VAL A 616 -17.06 -3.93 -5.34
N VAL A 617 -16.11 -3.02 -5.55
CA VAL A 617 -16.43 -1.66 -5.98
C VAL A 617 -16.68 -1.65 -7.48
N VAL A 618 -17.86 -1.17 -7.86
CA VAL A 618 -18.29 -0.96 -9.25
C VAL A 618 -18.51 0.54 -9.44
N VAL A 619 -17.82 1.13 -10.42
CA VAL A 619 -17.94 2.56 -10.73
C VAL A 619 -18.50 2.76 -12.12
N GLY A 620 -19.18 3.87 -12.37
CA GLY A 620 -19.72 4.19 -13.68
C GLY A 620 -20.27 5.60 -13.77
N ARG A 621 -20.78 5.94 -14.96
CA ARG A 621 -21.55 7.17 -15.21
C ARG A 621 -23.03 6.85 -15.30
N TYR A 622 -23.88 7.80 -14.93
CA TYR A 622 -25.32 7.63 -15.02
C TYR A 622 -26.07 8.93 -15.35
N ARG A 623 -27.28 8.75 -15.90
CA ARG A 623 -28.26 9.80 -16.15
C ARG A 623 -29.59 9.44 -15.50
N GLY A 624 -30.42 10.47 -15.26
CA GLY A 624 -31.67 10.34 -14.54
C GLY A 624 -31.50 10.36 -13.02
N ARG A 625 -32.52 9.91 -12.29
CA ARG A 625 -32.53 9.88 -10.82
C ARG A 625 -31.97 8.56 -10.29
N LEU A 626 -31.22 8.64 -9.20
CA LEU A 626 -30.82 7.48 -8.41
C LEU A 626 -32.10 6.82 -7.82
N PRO A 627 -32.29 5.49 -7.95
CA PRO A 627 -33.45 4.79 -7.41
C PRO A 627 -33.29 4.64 -5.89
N GLU A 628 -34.38 4.32 -5.18
CA GLU A 628 -34.27 3.95 -3.76
C GLU A 628 -33.35 2.74 -3.55
N ARG A 629 -33.36 1.80 -4.49
CA ARG A 629 -32.68 0.51 -4.41
C ARG A 629 -32.08 0.10 -5.76
N ILE A 630 -30.89 -0.48 -5.72
CA ILE A 630 -30.24 -1.19 -6.83
C ILE A 630 -30.26 -2.68 -6.50
N GLU A 631 -30.76 -3.55 -7.38
CA GLU A 631 -30.82 -5.00 -7.11
C GLU A 631 -29.57 -5.70 -7.65
N VAL A 632 -28.88 -6.43 -6.78
CA VAL A 632 -27.75 -7.31 -7.14
C VAL A 632 -28.22 -8.75 -7.10
N SER A 633 -27.92 -9.54 -8.12
CA SER A 633 -28.31 -10.96 -8.23
C SER A 633 -27.15 -11.85 -8.67
N GLY A 634 -27.20 -13.14 -8.33
CA GLY A 634 -26.17 -14.12 -8.72
C GLY A 634 -26.45 -15.52 -8.18
N MET A 635 -25.46 -16.41 -8.25
CA MET A 635 -25.59 -17.82 -7.86
C MET A 635 -24.82 -18.14 -6.57
N LEU A 636 -25.53 -18.54 -5.52
CA LEU A 636 -25.01 -19.03 -4.24
C LEU A 636 -25.11 -20.55 -4.23
N GLY A 637 -23.99 -21.23 -4.48
CA GLY A 637 -24.02 -22.65 -4.89
C GLY A 637 -24.79 -22.78 -6.21
N ASP A 638 -25.87 -23.55 -6.19
CA ASP A 638 -26.77 -23.77 -7.33
C ASP A 638 -28.09 -22.96 -7.23
N ARG A 639 -28.30 -22.23 -6.12
CA ARG A 639 -29.46 -21.34 -5.95
C ARG A 639 -29.17 -19.96 -6.52
N ARG A 640 -30.10 -19.40 -7.30
CA ARG A 640 -30.10 -17.95 -7.55
C ARG A 640 -30.55 -17.23 -6.28
N VAL A 641 -29.85 -16.15 -5.95
CA VAL A 641 -30.23 -15.21 -4.89
C VAL A 641 -30.13 -13.77 -5.43
N SER A 642 -30.90 -12.87 -4.85
CA SER A 642 -30.73 -11.43 -5.04
C SER A 642 -30.90 -10.68 -3.73
N PHE A 643 -30.37 -9.45 -3.69
CA PHE A 643 -30.48 -8.53 -2.56
C PHE A 643 -30.47 -7.09 -3.07
N ALA A 644 -31.13 -6.20 -2.33
CA ALA A 644 -31.18 -4.78 -2.64
C ALA A 644 -30.06 -4.04 -1.91
N VAL A 645 -29.31 -3.23 -2.65
CA VAL A 645 -28.45 -2.19 -2.10
C VAL A 645 -29.26 -0.90 -2.00
N ALA A 646 -29.26 -0.24 -0.85
CA ALA A 646 -29.90 1.06 -0.69
C ALA A 646 -29.07 2.14 -1.43
N ALA A 647 -29.76 2.97 -2.21
CA ALA A 647 -29.13 4.02 -3.00
C ALA A 647 -29.78 5.39 -2.75
N GLY A 648 -31.12 5.44 -2.58
CA GLY A 648 -31.84 6.63 -2.12
C GLY A 648 -32.13 6.60 -0.62
N GLY A 649 -32.14 7.76 0.04
CA GLY A 649 -32.61 7.94 1.42
C GLY A 649 -31.62 8.59 2.39
N GLY A 650 -30.33 8.60 2.06
CA GLY A 650 -29.34 9.44 2.75
C GLY A 650 -29.35 10.89 2.25
N ARG A 651 -28.57 11.77 2.92
CA ARG A 651 -28.12 13.03 2.29
C ARG A 651 -27.48 12.71 0.94
N GLU A 652 -27.63 13.60 -0.05
CA GLU A 652 -26.85 13.56 -1.28
C GLU A 652 -25.36 13.74 -0.93
N GLN A 653 -24.64 12.63 -0.74
CA GLN A 653 -23.20 12.62 -0.50
C GLN A 653 -22.47 12.86 -1.82
N ASN A 654 -22.55 14.10 -2.30
CA ASN A 654 -21.88 14.58 -3.51
C ASN A 654 -20.35 14.63 -3.29
N HIS A 655 -19.69 13.48 -3.40
CA HIS A 655 -18.29 13.32 -3.04
C HIS A 655 -17.38 13.56 -4.26
N PRO A 656 -16.61 14.66 -4.35
CA PRO A 656 -15.94 15.08 -5.59
C PRO A 656 -14.99 14.01 -6.16
N GLY A 657 -14.33 13.23 -5.30
CA GLY A 657 -13.43 12.15 -5.70
C GLY A 657 -14.04 11.01 -6.53
N ILE A 658 -15.38 10.87 -6.60
CA ILE A 658 -16.01 9.76 -7.32
C ILE A 658 -15.77 9.85 -8.84
N ALA A 659 -15.72 11.06 -9.41
CA ALA A 659 -15.35 11.24 -10.82
C ALA A 659 -13.89 10.85 -11.08
N GLY A 660 -12.98 11.26 -10.20
CA GLY A 660 -11.56 10.88 -10.27
C GLY A 660 -11.36 9.36 -10.19
N VAL A 661 -12.00 8.71 -9.22
CA VAL A 661 -11.97 7.25 -9.05
C VAL A 661 -12.57 6.51 -10.26
N TRP A 662 -13.69 7.00 -10.81
CA TRP A 662 -14.27 6.44 -12.05
C TRP A 662 -13.28 6.55 -13.22
N ALA A 663 -12.74 7.74 -13.47
CA ALA A 663 -11.82 7.99 -14.58
C ALA A 663 -10.54 7.17 -14.44
N ARG A 664 -9.98 7.06 -13.23
CA ARG A 664 -8.84 6.19 -12.93
C ARG A 664 -9.14 4.73 -13.23
N ARG A 665 -10.34 4.24 -12.89
CA ARG A 665 -10.74 2.85 -13.18
C ARG A 665 -10.94 2.60 -14.67
N LYS A 666 -11.45 3.60 -15.42
CA LYS A 666 -11.51 3.58 -16.88
C LYS A 666 -10.13 3.54 -17.52
N LEU A 667 -9.23 4.43 -17.09
CA LEU A 667 -7.83 4.49 -17.55
C LEU A 667 -7.06 3.19 -17.25
N GLN A 668 -7.26 2.60 -16.07
CA GLN A 668 -6.69 1.29 -15.73
C GLN A 668 -7.18 0.20 -16.67
N ALA A 669 -8.49 0.12 -16.92
CA ALA A 669 -9.06 -0.89 -17.80
C ALA A 669 -8.64 -0.75 -19.28
N LEU A 670 -8.29 0.46 -19.74
CA LEU A 670 -7.69 0.69 -21.05
C LEU A 670 -6.22 0.25 -21.09
N ALA A 671 -5.42 0.59 -20.06
CA ALA A 671 -4.03 0.13 -19.94
C ALA A 671 -3.92 -1.40 -19.83
N ASP A 672 -4.88 -2.04 -19.14
CA ASP A 672 -5.02 -3.49 -19.08
C ASP A 672 -5.30 -4.10 -20.47
N GLU A 673 -6.10 -3.41 -21.29
CA GLU A 673 -6.47 -3.84 -22.64
C GLU A 673 -5.27 -3.70 -23.61
N GLU A 674 -4.46 -2.63 -23.49
CA GLU A 674 -3.18 -2.47 -24.21
C GLU A 674 -2.16 -3.58 -23.86
N ILE A 675 -2.03 -3.96 -22.57
CA ILE A 675 -1.18 -5.09 -22.14
C ILE A 675 -1.61 -6.41 -22.79
N VAL A 676 -2.91 -6.63 -22.98
CA VAL A 676 -3.44 -7.84 -23.63
C VAL A 676 -3.32 -7.80 -25.16
N MET A 677 -3.39 -6.61 -25.77
CA MET A 677 -3.21 -6.41 -27.21
C MET A 677 -1.73 -6.42 -27.65
N GLY A 678 -0.81 -6.05 -26.76
CA GLY A 678 0.60 -5.82 -27.11
C GLY A 678 0.80 -4.57 -27.98
N SER A 679 -0.15 -3.63 -27.99
CA SER A 679 -0.15 -2.41 -28.79
C SER A 679 -0.57 -1.19 -27.97
N ASN A 680 -0.32 0.01 -28.50
CA ASN A 680 -0.64 1.30 -27.88
C ASN A 680 -1.80 2.04 -28.59
N GLU A 681 -2.73 1.27 -29.18
CA GLU A 681 -3.85 1.80 -29.96
C GLU A 681 -4.86 2.60 -29.12
N LEU A 682 -4.88 2.43 -27.79
CA LEU A 682 -5.78 3.13 -26.88
C LEU A 682 -5.16 4.42 -26.32
N ARG A 683 -3.86 4.69 -26.56
CA ARG A 683 -3.13 5.92 -26.19
C ARG A 683 -3.96 7.19 -26.38
N SER A 684 -4.55 7.42 -27.55
CA SER A 684 -5.36 8.62 -27.82
C SER A 684 -6.65 8.68 -26.99
N VAL A 685 -7.29 7.54 -26.71
CA VAL A 685 -8.48 7.45 -25.85
C VAL A 685 -8.11 7.68 -24.38
N MET A 686 -6.94 7.20 -23.95
CA MET A 686 -6.41 7.41 -22.61
C MET A 686 -5.99 8.85 -22.37
N ILE A 687 -5.25 9.49 -23.29
CA ILE A 687 -4.92 10.93 -23.23
C ILE A 687 -6.20 11.75 -23.16
N LYS A 688 -7.17 11.49 -24.04
CA LYS A 688 -8.45 12.20 -24.03
C LYS A 688 -9.17 12.05 -22.68
N THR A 689 -9.35 10.82 -22.20
CA THR A 689 -10.02 10.54 -20.91
C THR A 689 -9.30 11.22 -19.74
N SER A 690 -7.96 11.19 -19.75
CA SER A 690 -7.11 11.77 -18.71
C SER A 690 -7.22 13.30 -18.67
N VAL A 691 -7.17 13.98 -19.83
CA VAL A 691 -7.32 15.44 -19.93
C VAL A 691 -8.75 15.89 -19.64
N GLU A 692 -9.78 15.18 -20.12
CA GLU A 692 -11.19 15.52 -19.85
C GLU A 692 -11.60 15.36 -18.38
N SER A 693 -10.96 14.46 -17.63
CA SER A 693 -11.23 14.22 -16.20
C SER A 693 -10.19 14.81 -15.24
N SER A 694 -9.15 15.46 -15.77
CA SER A 694 -7.95 15.88 -15.04
C SER A 694 -7.23 14.76 -14.25
N VAL A 695 -7.42 13.47 -14.58
CA VAL A 695 -6.77 12.36 -13.86
C VAL A 695 -5.49 11.91 -14.56
N LEU A 696 -4.36 11.98 -13.87
CA LEU A 696 -3.05 11.59 -14.40
C LEU A 696 -2.98 10.12 -14.85
N CYS A 697 -2.45 9.90 -16.06
CA CYS A 697 -2.10 8.59 -16.63
C CYS A 697 -0.70 8.58 -17.26
N GLY A 698 -0.20 7.41 -17.68
CA GLY A 698 1.17 7.25 -18.21
C GLY A 698 1.47 8.05 -19.49
N TYR A 699 0.45 8.41 -20.28
CA TYR A 699 0.57 9.22 -21.51
C TYR A 699 0.36 10.72 -21.29
N THR A 700 0.27 11.16 -20.03
CA THR A 700 0.03 12.56 -19.65
C THR A 700 0.97 12.98 -18.53
N ALA A 701 1.08 14.28 -18.29
CA ALA A 701 1.76 14.83 -17.13
C ALA A 701 1.10 16.13 -16.68
N PHE A 702 1.23 16.47 -15.40
CA PHE A 702 0.98 17.82 -14.91
C PHE A 702 2.25 18.65 -15.02
N VAL A 703 2.13 19.89 -15.52
CA VAL A 703 3.23 20.87 -15.53
C VAL A 703 2.76 22.21 -14.95
N ALA A 704 3.54 22.77 -14.04
CA ALA A 704 3.35 24.11 -13.47
C ALA A 704 4.59 24.96 -13.78
N VAL A 705 4.39 26.22 -14.19
CA VAL A 705 5.47 27.16 -14.49
C VAL A 705 5.16 28.50 -13.84
N ASP A 706 6.06 28.97 -12.99
CA ASP A 706 6.08 30.35 -12.51
C ASP A 706 6.74 31.22 -13.58
N SER A 707 5.94 31.94 -14.36
CA SER A 707 6.42 32.83 -15.41
C SER A 707 6.66 34.27 -14.97
N THR A 708 6.44 34.63 -13.68
CA THR A 708 6.52 36.03 -13.24
C THR A 708 7.94 36.49 -12.93
N GLU A 709 8.84 35.57 -12.59
CA GLU A 709 10.22 35.84 -12.18
C GLU A 709 11.19 34.84 -12.80
N ARG A 710 12.41 35.29 -13.15
CA ARG A 710 13.50 34.43 -13.61
C ARG A 710 14.62 34.37 -12.57
N THR A 711 15.06 33.16 -12.28
CA THR A 711 16.22 32.84 -11.45
C THR A 711 17.53 33.19 -12.16
N ALA A 712 18.60 33.44 -11.39
CA ALA A 712 19.90 33.82 -11.96
C ALA A 712 20.59 32.65 -12.70
N GLY A 713 21.17 32.91 -13.87
CA GLY A 713 21.91 31.94 -14.69
C GLY A 713 21.06 30.88 -15.41
N ASP A 714 21.67 30.14 -16.33
CA ASP A 714 20.96 29.37 -17.36
C ASP A 714 20.13 28.19 -16.81
N HIS A 715 20.73 27.33 -15.99
CA HIS A 715 20.09 26.11 -15.48
C HIS A 715 20.72 25.63 -14.18
N GLY A 716 19.94 24.96 -13.34
CA GLY A 716 20.42 24.33 -12.11
C GLY A 716 20.96 22.91 -12.28
N THR A 717 21.88 22.52 -11.40
CA THR A 717 22.46 21.17 -11.25
C THR A 717 21.38 20.16 -10.86
N THR A 718 21.29 19.03 -11.56
CA THR A 718 20.25 18.01 -11.30
C THR A 718 20.62 17.15 -10.09
N VAL A 719 19.83 17.23 -9.02
CA VAL A 719 19.98 16.43 -7.80
C VAL A 719 18.82 15.45 -7.69
N LYS A 720 19.11 14.15 -7.80
CA LYS A 720 18.14 13.12 -7.43
C LYS A 720 18.05 12.99 -5.92
N VAL A 721 16.83 12.97 -5.40
CA VAL A 721 16.52 12.65 -3.99
C VAL A 721 16.61 11.13 -3.83
N PRO A 722 17.61 10.60 -3.09
CA PRO A 722 17.67 9.18 -2.78
C PRO A 722 16.66 8.83 -1.67
N VAL A 723 16.21 7.57 -1.66
CA VAL A 723 15.29 7.04 -0.65
C VAL A 723 16.00 6.04 0.28
N PRO A 724 15.50 5.81 1.50
CA PRO A 724 15.97 4.69 2.31
C PRO A 724 15.68 3.34 1.61
N VAL A 725 16.44 2.30 1.95
CA VAL A 725 16.05 0.92 1.62
C VAL A 725 14.86 0.52 2.52
N PRO A 726 13.82 -0.17 2.02
CA PRO A 726 12.66 -0.50 2.84
C PRO A 726 12.98 -1.36 4.08
N HIS A 727 12.24 -1.15 5.16
CA HIS A 727 12.43 -1.87 6.42
C HIS A 727 12.46 -3.40 6.22
N GLY A 728 13.54 -4.05 6.65
CA GLY A 728 13.74 -5.50 6.53
C GLY A 728 14.28 -5.99 5.19
N VAL A 729 14.51 -5.10 4.22
CA VAL A 729 15.19 -5.39 2.94
C VAL A 729 16.69 -5.14 3.09
N ARG A 730 17.52 -5.95 2.43
CA ARG A 730 18.99 -5.81 2.44
C ARG A 730 19.47 -4.96 1.26
N TYR A 731 20.29 -3.95 1.52
CA TYR A 731 20.87 -3.11 0.48
C TYR A 731 21.73 -3.95 -0.48
N GLU A 732 22.59 -4.81 0.06
CA GLU A 732 23.68 -5.51 -0.67
C GLU A 732 23.16 -6.57 -1.66
N THR A 733 21.90 -7.01 -1.52
CA THR A 733 21.28 -8.00 -2.40
C THR A 733 20.19 -7.42 -3.30
N THR A 734 19.94 -6.11 -3.24
CA THR A 734 18.80 -5.47 -3.95
C THR A 734 19.13 -4.16 -4.66
N VAL A 735 20.13 -3.41 -4.18
CA VAL A 735 20.61 -2.17 -4.81
C VAL A 735 21.88 -2.49 -5.62
N GLN A 736 21.93 -2.05 -6.87
CA GLN A 736 23.12 -2.25 -7.70
C GLN A 736 24.24 -1.29 -7.27
N GLY A 737 25.24 -1.84 -6.58
CA GLY A 737 26.58 -1.26 -6.48
C GLY A 737 27.48 -1.80 -7.60
N ARG A 738 28.40 -0.97 -8.07
CA ARG A 738 29.60 -1.39 -8.80
C ARG A 738 30.74 -1.68 -7.83
#